data_AF-V5U4E9-F1
#
_entry.id   AF-V5U4E9-F1
#
_cell.length_a   1.000
_cell.length_b   1.000
_cell.length_c   1.000
_cell.angle_alpha   90.00
_cell.angle_beta   90.00
_cell.angle_gamma   90.00
#
_symmetry.space_group_name_H-M   'P 1'
#
loop_
_entity.id
_entity.type
_entity.pdbx_description
1 polymer ?
#
loop_
_entity_poly.entity_id
_entity_poly.type
_entity_poly.pdbx_seq_one_letter_code
_entity_poly.pdbx_strand_id
1 'polypeptide(L)'
;MAANQARKLDKLRFKKEDGHYNYTVVSAVYNVGAFLDDYFESFIRQRLKFKKHIQLIMVDDGSTDNSAEIIKCWQKKYPNNITYIYQENAGQSSARNNGLQHVTTEWVTFIDPDDFVDVNYFYNLDGFLYQHRDKDVKMVGCNIIMFYEAKNQYKDGHPLAYKFKKGNQLVLLSEMEKEVQLSASTAFFRTESILFNDVLFDSKVKPAFEDAHFIARYLLNNQHGYAAFLGGSKYYYRKRGDGTSTLDTAWQKKERFLTVPKYGYLTILNQYAESIGYVPNNIQRTMLYEITWFMKWLINRGERAAFLSSIEKQICIGYLKEAFVHLNKENIINFDLAGAWFFHKVAMLSFFKSMQPDAQIIYVEKYDAFKNMVQLRYFTNPVGLEQISLDGIDVIPKFAKTIRHDFLDETLILERRLWVALGDAKKINMSVSKLPTRLSLGGKQYKEGLNAADIKKHFIDLMPVYEKKKEYHQAWIFMDRDTQADDNAEHLYRYVRENYPQQNIFFALQKGSHDWSRLEQEGFRLLEFGSREHKLALGSCSKVISSHANRYVTNYLGPKMLAGKHYVFLQHGVTKDDISSWLNSKEDINCFITTSPYEYQSIHEDGSRYYYTKKEVVLTGFPRHDKLVAARNNERLIVIMPTWRQTIVGPVTGDGEARALNPDFMETEFARSWYGVIHSPLLKKYAEQYDFKVAFFPHANIQPYLSFFEVPDYIEVITHADGSIQNVFNRASMMITDYSSVAFELAVQNKPVIYYQFDAKACFSGAHIYSKGYFDYRKHGFGPVVETEKELFKELNTLLKNDAVPSAKILKRISDTFPFRDGLNCERTYQAIASLDAPLPEGFADKEIYYQYAKQAAAARRWALAEKRWQAYLALSLTQDEEAHGCAGLAEALRKQGKTVAARNAIHHWYARHPEQRHTALSASMAMVEMAEHHWEKATSYWQDAGETSIDNARYCYCLYRSGQAAVLETLCKKTRPTAGFSYARFCLLLAKQKWAEGIAYVKEQGVDVTSAESLENKLLITLSYCYQQLNKLNDAHQCLVKYEKHIENDPQCRLKIARLAFLRQNWEKILSQLNKASADINHLPDEHLYYYCVALLRTDKFKEMYTLFGTLNDALRSDVRFLKIYAQACLALKKPDEAIAIFEVQNKPDDAFCLIYAEALRDTGRFSQALSVVRNKISRYNQSAWMLRCELAQLCEDWDDAYDCWLNLLRHYPQNMPDNAAEKLQNLRLLREFSVKSDA
;
A
#
# COMPACT_ATOMS: atom_id res chain seq x y z
N MET A 1 -22.37 -29.95 -45.10
CA MET A 1 -20.93 -30.03 -45.46
C MET A 1 -20.09 -30.84 -44.46
N ALA A 2 -20.34 -30.77 -43.14
CA ALA A 2 -19.62 -31.57 -42.12
C ALA A 2 -19.75 -33.10 -42.27
N ALA A 3 -20.92 -33.62 -42.66
CA ALA A 3 -21.13 -35.06 -42.90
C ALA A 3 -20.31 -35.63 -44.09
N ASN A 4 -20.01 -34.80 -45.09
CA ASN A 4 -19.17 -35.19 -46.24
C ASN A 4 -17.67 -35.09 -45.94
N GLN A 5 -17.27 -34.33 -44.92
CA GLN A 5 -15.89 -34.25 -44.44
C GLN A 5 -15.55 -35.41 -43.50
N ALA A 6 -16.50 -35.83 -42.65
CA ALA A 6 -16.39 -37.04 -41.82
C ALA A 6 -16.21 -38.32 -42.65
N ARG A 7 -16.98 -38.48 -43.75
CA ARG A 7 -16.83 -39.61 -44.70
C ARG A 7 -15.51 -39.59 -45.49
N LYS A 8 -14.85 -38.44 -45.63
CA LYS A 8 -13.51 -38.33 -46.27
C LYS A 8 -12.37 -38.64 -45.28
N LEU A 9 -12.56 -38.36 -43.98
CA LEU A 9 -11.60 -38.66 -42.92
C LEU A 9 -11.62 -40.14 -42.48
N ASP A 10 -12.76 -40.82 -42.57
CA ASP A 10 -12.88 -42.27 -42.31
C ASP A 10 -12.01 -43.16 -43.22
N LYS A 11 -11.50 -42.60 -44.34
CA LYS A 11 -10.60 -43.29 -45.27
C LYS A 11 -9.10 -43.09 -44.98
N LEU A 12 -8.72 -42.24 -44.03
CA LEU A 12 -7.33 -42.08 -43.58
C LEU A 12 -7.06 -42.98 -42.37
N ARG A 13 -7.07 -44.30 -42.58
CA ARG A 13 -6.53 -45.23 -41.57
C ARG A 13 -5.01 -45.05 -41.54
N PHE A 14 -4.51 -44.31 -40.55
CA PHE A 14 -3.06 -44.21 -40.34
C PHE A 14 -2.47 -45.61 -40.17
N LYS A 15 -1.38 -45.90 -40.87
CA LYS A 15 -0.67 -47.17 -40.75
C LYS A 15 -0.26 -47.37 -39.29
N LYS A 16 -0.66 -48.52 -38.74
CA LYS A 16 -0.25 -48.94 -37.39
C LYS A 16 1.21 -49.39 -37.44
N GLU A 17 2.05 -48.83 -36.58
CA GLU A 17 3.48 -49.17 -36.45
C GLU A 17 3.71 -49.95 -35.15
N ASP A 18 4.65 -50.90 -35.18
CA ASP A 18 5.16 -51.51 -33.93
C ASP A 18 5.98 -50.48 -33.14
N GLY A 19 6.12 -50.71 -31.84
CA GLY A 19 6.87 -49.87 -30.90
C GLY A 19 8.06 -50.56 -30.29
N HIS A 20 8.83 -49.80 -29.50
CA HIS A 20 10.02 -50.27 -28.79
C HIS A 20 9.79 -50.49 -27.29
N TYR A 21 8.77 -49.86 -26.71
CA TYR A 21 8.46 -49.96 -25.28
C TYR A 21 6.98 -50.32 -25.03
N ASN A 22 6.65 -50.71 -23.80
CA ASN A 22 5.28 -50.90 -23.36
C ASN A 22 4.87 -49.81 -22.37
N TYR A 23 3.59 -49.47 -22.41
CA TYR A 23 3.00 -48.35 -21.68
C TYR A 23 1.76 -48.82 -20.93
N THR A 24 1.64 -48.40 -19.67
CA THR A 24 0.41 -48.55 -18.90
C THR A 24 -0.21 -47.19 -18.64
N VAL A 25 -1.52 -47.10 -18.85
CA VAL A 25 -2.33 -45.94 -18.48
C VAL A 25 -3.16 -46.32 -17.27
N VAL A 26 -2.98 -45.64 -16.14
CA VAL A 26 -3.77 -45.85 -14.94
C VAL A 26 -4.79 -44.70 -14.82
N SER A 27 -6.07 -45.03 -14.84
CA SER A 27 -7.14 -44.03 -14.78
C SER A 27 -8.05 -44.27 -13.58
N ALA A 28 -8.20 -43.25 -12.73
CA ALA A 28 -9.18 -43.24 -11.65
C ALA A 28 -10.55 -42.83 -12.20
N VAL A 29 -11.55 -43.69 -12.02
CA VAL A 29 -12.88 -43.56 -12.61
C VAL A 29 -13.88 -43.30 -11.49
N TYR A 30 -14.60 -42.19 -11.58
CA TYR A 30 -15.71 -41.89 -10.68
C TYR A 30 -16.77 -41.06 -11.40
N ASN A 31 -17.89 -41.70 -11.75
CA ASN A 31 -19.04 -41.04 -12.41
C ASN A 31 -18.69 -40.29 -13.71
N VAL A 32 -18.03 -40.98 -14.65
CA VAL A 32 -17.55 -40.40 -15.92
C VAL A 32 -18.06 -41.17 -17.15
N GLY A 33 -19.14 -41.92 -17.01
CA GLY A 33 -19.66 -42.81 -18.06
C GLY A 33 -19.86 -42.11 -19.41
N ALA A 34 -20.27 -40.84 -19.38
CA ALA A 34 -20.50 -40.01 -20.56
C ALA A 34 -19.26 -39.78 -21.45
N PHE A 35 -18.04 -39.96 -20.92
CA PHE A 35 -16.80 -39.62 -21.62
C PHE A 35 -15.95 -40.84 -22.00
N LEU A 36 -16.26 -42.01 -21.43
CA LEU A 36 -15.42 -43.21 -21.55
C LEU A 36 -15.25 -43.71 -22.99
N ASP A 37 -16.28 -43.58 -23.85
CA ASP A 37 -16.18 -44.04 -25.24
C ASP A 37 -15.14 -43.22 -26.03
N ASP A 38 -15.14 -41.89 -25.89
CA ASP A 38 -14.12 -41.03 -26.51
C ASP A 38 -12.73 -41.35 -25.98
N TYR A 39 -12.63 -41.58 -24.67
CA TYR A 39 -11.40 -41.98 -23.98
C TYR A 39 -10.84 -43.27 -24.59
N PHE A 40 -11.60 -44.37 -24.61
CA PHE A 40 -11.15 -45.66 -25.15
C PHE A 40 -10.83 -45.59 -26.65
N GLU A 41 -11.69 -44.94 -27.44
CA GLU A 41 -11.50 -44.80 -28.88
C GLU A 41 -10.18 -44.08 -29.22
N SER A 42 -9.77 -43.12 -28.39
CA SER A 42 -8.49 -42.41 -28.57
C SER A 42 -7.26 -43.33 -28.46
N PHE A 43 -7.31 -44.39 -27.65
CA PHE A 43 -6.25 -45.41 -27.56
C PHE A 43 -6.29 -46.41 -28.71
N ILE A 44 -7.49 -46.87 -29.09
CA ILE A 44 -7.64 -47.82 -30.20
C ILE A 44 -7.20 -47.19 -31.51
N ARG A 45 -7.38 -45.87 -31.67
CA ARG A 45 -6.96 -45.13 -32.87
C ARG A 45 -5.45 -44.88 -32.95
N GLN A 46 -4.68 -44.97 -31.86
CA GLN A 46 -3.23 -44.69 -31.84
C GLN A 46 -2.46 -45.35 -32.98
N ARG A 47 -1.52 -44.63 -33.60
CA ARG A 47 -0.63 -45.23 -34.61
C ARG A 47 0.26 -46.33 -34.04
N LEU A 48 0.65 -46.24 -32.78
CA LEU A 48 1.30 -47.34 -32.07
C LEU A 48 0.30 -48.50 -31.90
N LYS A 49 0.73 -49.75 -32.11
CA LYS A 49 -0.16 -50.93 -31.97
C LYS A 49 -0.67 -51.10 -30.54
N PHE A 50 -1.88 -50.61 -30.27
CA PHE A 50 -2.57 -50.72 -28.99
C PHE A 50 -2.48 -52.13 -28.36
N LYS A 51 -2.90 -53.17 -29.10
CA LYS A 51 -2.94 -54.56 -28.61
C LYS A 51 -1.61 -55.09 -28.09
N LYS A 52 -0.47 -54.55 -28.55
CA LYS A 52 0.86 -55.00 -28.17
C LYS A 52 1.50 -54.13 -27.09
N HIS A 53 1.38 -52.80 -27.22
CA HIS A 53 2.21 -51.86 -26.48
C HIS A 53 1.47 -51.05 -25.42
N ILE A 54 0.13 -51.08 -25.38
CA ILE A 54 -0.65 -50.22 -24.48
C ILE A 54 -1.57 -51.08 -23.61
N GLN A 55 -1.44 -50.90 -22.30
CA GLN A 55 -2.31 -51.45 -21.26
C GLN A 55 -3.08 -50.32 -20.58
N LEU A 56 -4.35 -50.53 -20.27
CA LEU A 56 -5.24 -49.62 -19.58
C LEU A 56 -5.69 -50.29 -18.28
N ILE A 57 -5.44 -49.63 -17.14
CA ILE A 57 -5.91 -50.05 -15.83
C ILE A 57 -6.94 -49.03 -15.38
N MET A 58 -8.19 -49.45 -15.39
CA MET A 58 -9.35 -48.65 -15.03
C MET A 58 -9.73 -48.97 -13.58
N VAL A 59 -9.49 -48.04 -12.67
CA VAL A 59 -9.82 -48.21 -11.24
C VAL A 59 -11.09 -47.42 -10.94
N ASP A 60 -12.21 -48.12 -10.82
CA ASP A 60 -13.51 -47.57 -10.42
C ASP A 60 -13.55 -47.33 -8.92
N ASP A 61 -13.60 -46.05 -8.54
CA ASP A 61 -13.57 -45.53 -7.18
C ASP A 61 -14.99 -45.37 -6.61
N GLY A 62 -15.83 -46.38 -6.82
CA GLY A 62 -17.21 -46.43 -6.32
C GLY A 62 -18.22 -45.65 -7.18
N SER A 63 -18.10 -45.68 -8.51
CA SER A 63 -19.06 -45.03 -9.42
C SER A 63 -20.48 -45.55 -9.22
N THR A 64 -21.45 -44.65 -9.34
CA THR A 64 -22.89 -44.92 -9.23
C THR A 64 -23.62 -44.76 -10.57
N ASP A 65 -22.94 -44.25 -11.60
CA ASP A 65 -23.43 -44.18 -12.97
C ASP A 65 -23.11 -45.47 -13.74
N ASN A 66 -23.25 -45.44 -15.08
CA ASN A 66 -23.00 -46.58 -15.96
C ASN A 66 -21.52 -46.79 -16.33
N SER A 67 -20.56 -46.20 -15.60
CA SER A 67 -19.13 -46.29 -15.91
C SER A 67 -18.64 -47.74 -15.92
N ALA A 68 -19.03 -48.52 -14.90
CA ALA A 68 -18.60 -49.91 -14.74
C ALA A 68 -19.04 -50.79 -15.92
N GLU A 69 -20.29 -50.65 -16.39
CA GLU A 69 -20.83 -51.37 -17.54
C GLU A 69 -20.05 -51.05 -18.81
N ILE A 70 -19.79 -49.77 -19.07
CA ILE A 70 -19.05 -49.33 -20.27
C ILE A 70 -17.63 -49.90 -20.25
N ILE A 71 -16.93 -49.83 -19.12
CA ILE A 71 -15.57 -50.38 -19.01
C ILE A 71 -15.58 -51.88 -19.27
N LYS A 72 -16.52 -52.63 -18.67
CA LYS A 72 -16.64 -54.08 -18.89
C LYS A 72 -16.94 -54.42 -20.35
N CYS A 73 -17.72 -53.61 -21.06
CA CYS A 73 -17.96 -53.77 -22.50
C CYS A 73 -16.68 -53.60 -23.33
N TRP A 74 -15.84 -52.60 -23.02
CA TRP A 74 -14.55 -52.41 -23.67
C TRP A 74 -13.54 -53.49 -23.28
N GLN A 75 -13.51 -53.90 -22.02
CA GLN A 75 -12.70 -55.01 -21.53
C GLN A 75 -12.99 -56.31 -22.28
N LYS A 76 -14.26 -56.63 -22.53
CA LYS A 76 -14.63 -57.82 -23.32
C LYS A 76 -14.06 -57.79 -24.75
N LYS A 77 -13.93 -56.60 -25.35
CA LYS A 77 -13.34 -56.43 -26.69
C LYS A 77 -11.81 -56.54 -26.68
N TYR A 78 -11.17 -56.13 -25.58
CA TYR A 78 -9.70 -56.09 -25.42
C TYR A 78 -9.26 -56.67 -24.06
N PRO A 79 -9.49 -57.97 -23.80
CA PRO A 79 -9.34 -58.56 -22.46
C PRO A 79 -7.88 -58.59 -21.96
N ASN A 80 -6.91 -58.53 -22.87
CA ASN A 80 -5.49 -58.51 -22.54
C ASN A 80 -4.91 -57.10 -22.39
N ASN A 81 -5.68 -56.06 -22.73
CA ASN A 81 -5.22 -54.67 -22.70
C ASN A 81 -5.98 -53.83 -21.67
N ILE A 82 -7.18 -54.24 -21.23
CA ILE A 82 -8.01 -53.45 -20.32
C ILE A 82 -8.26 -54.27 -19.05
N THR A 83 -7.77 -53.78 -17.93
CA THR A 83 -8.02 -54.32 -16.59
C THR A 83 -8.98 -53.41 -15.85
N TYR A 84 -10.05 -53.97 -15.30
CA TYR A 84 -11.02 -53.28 -14.45
C TYR A 84 -10.80 -53.67 -13.00
N ILE A 85 -10.70 -52.67 -12.11
CA ILE A 85 -10.55 -52.85 -10.66
C ILE A 85 -11.63 -52.00 -10.01
N TYR A 86 -12.36 -52.58 -9.05
CA TYR A 86 -13.32 -51.85 -8.24
C TYR A 86 -12.76 -51.63 -6.83
N GLN A 87 -12.98 -50.45 -6.27
CA GLN A 87 -12.77 -50.15 -4.86
C GLN A 87 -13.92 -49.29 -4.31
N GLU A 88 -14.10 -49.31 -2.99
CA GLU A 88 -14.97 -48.32 -2.33
C GLU A 88 -14.34 -46.93 -2.44
N ASN A 89 -15.17 -45.89 -2.57
CA ASN A 89 -14.72 -44.52 -2.84
C ASN A 89 -13.71 -44.04 -1.77
N ALA A 90 -12.46 -43.91 -2.19
CA ALA A 90 -11.34 -43.45 -1.38
C ALA A 90 -10.62 -42.23 -1.99
N GLY A 91 -11.10 -41.74 -3.12
CA GLY A 91 -10.57 -40.60 -3.86
C GLY A 91 -9.51 -40.99 -4.91
N GLN A 92 -9.35 -40.11 -5.90
CA GLN A 92 -8.49 -40.31 -7.07
C GLN A 92 -7.04 -40.72 -6.75
N SER A 93 -6.43 -40.16 -5.69
CA SER A 93 -5.06 -40.52 -5.27
C SER A 93 -4.99 -41.99 -4.85
N SER A 94 -6.01 -42.45 -4.10
CA SER A 94 -6.12 -43.85 -3.66
C SER A 94 -6.33 -44.77 -4.86
N ALA A 95 -7.23 -44.41 -5.77
CA ALA A 95 -7.48 -45.18 -6.99
C ALA A 95 -6.23 -45.30 -7.88
N ARG A 96 -5.49 -44.21 -8.10
CA ARG A 96 -4.24 -44.24 -8.88
C ARG A 96 -3.16 -45.09 -8.19
N ASN A 97 -3.03 -45.01 -6.87
CA ASN A 97 -2.11 -45.86 -6.11
C ASN A 97 -2.49 -47.35 -6.19
N ASN A 98 -3.77 -47.69 -6.12
CA ASN A 98 -4.25 -49.06 -6.31
C ASN A 98 -3.89 -49.56 -7.72
N GLY A 99 -4.19 -48.76 -8.75
CA GLY A 99 -3.82 -49.10 -10.12
C GLY A 99 -2.31 -49.26 -10.35
N LEU A 100 -1.48 -48.46 -9.67
CA LEU A 100 -0.01 -48.56 -9.73
C LEU A 100 0.51 -49.94 -9.30
N GLN A 101 -0.17 -50.62 -8.36
CA GLN A 101 0.23 -51.96 -7.90
C GLN A 101 0.14 -53.03 -8.99
N HIS A 102 -0.61 -52.76 -10.06
CA HIS A 102 -0.85 -53.67 -11.17
C HIS A 102 -0.05 -53.31 -12.43
N VAL A 103 0.77 -52.26 -12.38
CA VAL A 103 1.60 -51.82 -13.52
C VAL A 103 2.79 -52.77 -13.69
N THR A 104 2.95 -53.30 -14.89
CA THR A 104 4.07 -54.22 -15.24
C THR A 104 4.95 -53.73 -16.38
N THR A 105 4.60 -52.60 -17.00
CA THR A 105 5.30 -52.04 -18.18
C THR A 105 6.40 -51.06 -17.81
N GLU A 106 7.28 -50.74 -18.76
CA GLU A 106 8.43 -49.83 -18.55
C GLU A 106 8.03 -48.40 -18.22
N TRP A 107 6.91 -47.94 -18.79
CA TRP A 107 6.40 -46.59 -18.63
C TRP A 107 4.95 -46.58 -18.15
N VAL A 108 4.63 -45.59 -17.30
CA VAL A 108 3.28 -45.35 -16.80
C VAL A 108 2.86 -43.90 -16.97
N THR A 109 1.57 -43.66 -17.24
CA THR A 109 0.92 -42.34 -17.28
C THR A 109 -0.45 -42.41 -16.62
N PHE A 110 -1.00 -41.27 -16.20
CA PHE A 110 -2.26 -41.19 -15.44
C PHE A 110 -3.36 -40.43 -16.17
N ILE A 111 -3.66 -40.80 -17.42
CA ILE A 111 -4.60 -40.05 -18.27
C ILE A 111 -6.00 -40.10 -17.64
N ASP A 112 -6.63 -38.93 -17.50
CA ASP A 112 -7.95 -38.83 -16.89
C ASP A 112 -9.04 -39.36 -17.84
N PRO A 113 -10.02 -40.12 -17.33
CA PRO A 113 -11.01 -40.84 -18.14
C PRO A 113 -12.05 -39.94 -18.84
N ASP A 114 -12.07 -38.64 -18.54
CA ASP A 114 -12.87 -37.63 -19.23
C ASP A 114 -12.12 -36.86 -20.33
N ASP A 115 -10.81 -37.09 -20.44
CA ASP A 115 -9.93 -36.54 -21.45
C ASP A 115 -9.64 -37.56 -22.57
N PHE A 116 -8.87 -37.15 -23.58
CA PHE A 116 -8.45 -38.05 -24.66
C PHE A 116 -7.13 -37.59 -25.30
N VAL A 117 -6.52 -38.45 -26.11
CA VAL A 117 -5.19 -38.20 -26.69
C VAL A 117 -5.16 -38.24 -28.22
N ASP A 118 -4.22 -37.49 -28.81
CA ASP A 118 -4.01 -37.46 -30.27
C ASP A 118 -3.56 -38.82 -30.84
N VAL A 119 -3.93 -39.09 -32.09
CA VAL A 119 -3.59 -40.35 -32.79
C VAL A 119 -2.08 -40.65 -32.86
N ASN A 120 -1.22 -39.62 -32.74
CA ASN A 120 0.25 -39.76 -32.72
C ASN A 120 0.84 -39.69 -31.31
N TYR A 121 0.03 -39.63 -30.24
CA TYR A 121 0.49 -39.37 -28.87
C TYR A 121 1.58 -40.33 -28.41
N PHE A 122 1.30 -41.63 -28.45
CA PHE A 122 2.25 -42.69 -28.08
C PHE A 122 3.31 -42.94 -29.16
N TYR A 123 2.96 -42.75 -30.44
CA TYR A 123 3.90 -42.95 -31.55
C TYR A 123 5.07 -41.95 -31.51
N ASN A 124 4.78 -40.67 -31.28
CA ASN A 124 5.79 -39.63 -31.17
C ASN A 124 6.67 -39.83 -29.93
N LEU A 125 6.07 -40.32 -28.83
CA LEU A 125 6.78 -40.62 -27.60
C LEU A 125 7.74 -41.81 -27.77
N ASP A 126 7.26 -42.93 -28.32
CA ASP A 126 8.05 -44.15 -28.52
C ASP A 126 9.25 -43.89 -29.44
N GLY A 127 9.02 -43.20 -30.56
CA GLY A 127 10.08 -42.82 -31.49
C GLY A 127 11.13 -41.91 -30.84
N PHE A 128 10.72 -40.96 -30.01
CA PHE A 128 11.65 -40.08 -29.31
C PHE A 128 12.50 -40.85 -28.28
N LEU A 129 11.86 -41.69 -27.46
CA LEU A 129 12.55 -42.50 -26.45
C LEU A 129 13.57 -43.46 -27.09
N TYR A 130 13.21 -44.10 -28.20
CA TYR A 130 14.12 -45.01 -28.90
C TYR A 130 15.35 -44.28 -29.49
N GLN A 131 15.14 -43.08 -30.02
CA GLN A 131 16.22 -42.22 -30.53
C GLN A 131 17.20 -41.78 -29.43
N HIS A 132 16.73 -41.67 -28.18
CA HIS A 132 17.51 -41.21 -27.03
C HIS A 132 17.71 -42.32 -25.98
N ARG A 133 17.74 -43.59 -26.42
CA ARG A 133 17.90 -44.75 -25.52
C ARG A 133 19.25 -44.82 -24.81
N ASP A 134 20.23 -44.04 -25.28
CA ASP A 134 21.53 -43.81 -24.64
C ASP A 134 21.45 -42.84 -23.44
N LYS A 135 20.31 -42.16 -23.27
CA LYS A 135 20.04 -41.26 -22.16
C LYS A 135 19.09 -41.91 -21.17
N ASP A 136 19.36 -41.70 -19.88
CA ASP A 136 18.49 -42.14 -18.81
C ASP A 136 17.26 -41.21 -18.67
N VAL A 137 16.32 -41.32 -19.62
CA VAL A 137 15.09 -40.54 -19.61
C VAL A 137 14.15 -41.10 -18.54
N LYS A 138 13.81 -40.25 -17.56
CA LYS A 138 12.96 -40.58 -16.40
C LYS A 138 11.53 -40.07 -16.56
N MET A 139 11.34 -38.89 -17.15
CA MET A 139 10.03 -38.28 -17.33
C MET A 139 9.84 -37.78 -18.77
N VAL A 140 8.62 -37.89 -19.31
CA VAL A 140 8.25 -37.28 -20.60
C VAL A 140 6.98 -36.45 -20.45
N GLY A 141 7.10 -35.12 -20.53
CA GLY A 141 5.96 -34.20 -20.51
C GLY A 141 5.37 -33.96 -21.91
N CYS A 142 4.05 -33.92 -22.00
CA CYS A 142 3.30 -33.80 -23.25
C CYS A 142 2.50 -32.49 -23.34
N ASN A 143 2.20 -32.05 -24.57
CA ASN A 143 1.55 -30.76 -24.81
C ASN A 143 0.04 -30.80 -24.51
N ILE A 144 -0.45 -29.82 -23.75
CA ILE A 144 -1.86 -29.71 -23.36
C ILE A 144 -2.59 -28.82 -24.35
N ILE A 145 -3.59 -29.40 -25.00
CA ILE A 145 -4.50 -28.70 -25.90
C ILE A 145 -5.88 -28.65 -25.24
N MET A 146 -6.42 -27.46 -25.03
CA MET A 146 -7.75 -27.30 -24.41
C MET A 146 -8.82 -27.68 -25.43
N PHE A 147 -9.72 -28.60 -25.06
CA PHE A 147 -10.93 -28.94 -25.80
C PHE A 147 -12.15 -28.39 -25.06
N TYR A 148 -12.80 -27.39 -25.63
CA TYR A 148 -14.02 -26.79 -25.07
C TYR A 148 -15.24 -27.50 -25.63
N GLU A 149 -15.79 -28.44 -24.87
CA GLU A 149 -16.89 -29.32 -25.27
C GLU A 149 -18.12 -28.54 -25.73
N ALA A 150 -18.57 -27.56 -24.92
CA ALA A 150 -19.73 -26.72 -25.23
C ALA A 150 -19.63 -25.95 -26.56
N LYS A 151 -18.41 -25.74 -27.06
CA LYS A 151 -18.13 -25.04 -28.33
C LYS A 151 -17.58 -25.97 -29.42
N ASN A 152 -17.34 -27.24 -29.09
CA ASN A 152 -16.60 -28.20 -29.90
C ASN A 152 -15.32 -27.59 -30.51
N GLN A 153 -14.50 -26.93 -29.68
CA GLN A 153 -13.36 -26.13 -30.14
C GLN A 153 -12.06 -26.51 -29.44
N TYR A 154 -10.99 -26.71 -30.23
CA TYR A 154 -9.64 -26.90 -29.73
C TYR A 154 -8.87 -25.57 -29.66
N LYS A 155 -8.10 -25.38 -28.58
CA LYS A 155 -7.24 -24.20 -28.41
C LYS A 155 -5.93 -24.57 -27.72
N ASP A 156 -4.83 -24.30 -28.41
CA ASP A 156 -3.49 -24.30 -27.82
C ASP A 156 -3.27 -22.96 -27.09
N GLY A 157 -3.74 -22.89 -25.85
CA GLY A 157 -3.75 -21.67 -25.05
C GLY A 157 -3.31 -21.87 -23.60
N HIS A 158 -2.77 -23.04 -23.26
CA HIS A 158 -2.38 -23.35 -21.88
C HIS A 158 -1.15 -22.51 -21.48
N PRO A 159 -1.08 -21.93 -20.26
CA PRO A 159 0.06 -21.11 -19.84
C PRO A 159 1.42 -21.82 -19.88
N LEU A 160 1.44 -23.15 -19.78
CA LEU A 160 2.67 -23.96 -19.84
C LEU A 160 3.06 -24.41 -21.27
N ALA A 161 2.32 -23.99 -22.31
CA ALA A 161 2.63 -24.35 -23.69
C ALA A 161 3.98 -23.81 -24.19
N TYR A 162 4.57 -22.82 -23.49
CA TYR A 162 5.89 -22.27 -23.85
C TYR A 162 7.01 -23.33 -23.89
N LYS A 163 6.89 -24.41 -23.10
CA LYS A 163 7.85 -25.54 -23.07
C LYS A 163 8.01 -26.20 -24.44
N PHE A 164 6.94 -26.19 -25.24
CA PHE A 164 6.89 -26.87 -26.53
C PHE A 164 7.15 -25.95 -27.72
N LYS A 165 7.31 -24.62 -27.51
CA LYS A 165 7.48 -23.64 -28.59
C LYS A 165 8.78 -23.82 -29.38
N LYS A 166 9.80 -24.45 -28.79
CA LYS A 166 11.08 -24.75 -29.45
C LYS A 166 11.13 -26.18 -30.01
N GLY A 167 9.99 -26.86 -30.15
CA GLY A 167 9.92 -28.28 -30.53
C GLY A 167 10.18 -29.22 -29.37
N ASN A 168 10.65 -30.43 -29.66
CA ASN A 168 10.97 -31.42 -28.63
C ASN A 168 12.25 -31.01 -27.88
N GLN A 169 12.24 -31.17 -26.56
CA GLN A 169 13.37 -30.81 -25.70
C GLN A 169 13.77 -32.00 -24.83
N LEU A 170 15.07 -32.10 -24.52
CA LEU A 170 15.62 -33.02 -23.53
C LEU A 170 16.46 -32.19 -22.55
N VAL A 171 16.13 -32.28 -21.26
CA VAL A 171 16.72 -31.44 -20.20
C VAL A 171 17.18 -32.33 -19.06
N LEU A 172 18.38 -32.09 -18.51
CA LEU A 172 18.84 -32.77 -17.32
C LEU A 172 17.97 -32.34 -16.13
N LEU A 173 17.50 -33.28 -15.31
CA LEU A 173 16.54 -32.98 -14.24
C LEU A 173 17.07 -31.97 -13.23
N SER A 174 18.37 -32.05 -12.89
CA SER A 174 19.04 -31.09 -12.00
C SER A 174 19.22 -29.69 -12.60
N GLU A 175 19.08 -29.52 -13.91
CA GLU A 175 19.24 -28.25 -14.63
C GLU A 175 17.89 -27.63 -15.05
N MET A 176 16.77 -28.24 -14.66
CA MET A 176 15.46 -27.68 -14.94
C MET A 176 15.26 -26.33 -14.23
N GLU A 177 15.06 -25.27 -15.00
CA GLU A 177 14.83 -23.94 -14.47
C GLU A 177 13.38 -23.52 -14.62
N LYS A 178 12.90 -23.44 -15.85
CA LYS A 178 11.57 -22.89 -16.16
C LYS A 178 10.54 -23.98 -16.28
N GLU A 179 10.96 -25.20 -16.62
CA GLU A 179 10.17 -26.33 -17.08
C GLU A 179 9.23 -26.89 -15.99
N VAL A 180 8.13 -26.21 -15.73
CA VAL A 180 7.11 -26.62 -14.76
C VAL A 180 6.24 -27.77 -15.31
N GLN A 181 6.08 -28.85 -14.57
CA GLN A 181 5.16 -29.96 -14.86
C GLN A 181 4.22 -30.16 -13.67
N LEU A 182 2.92 -29.94 -13.87
CA LEU A 182 1.91 -29.91 -12.80
C LEU A 182 0.93 -31.08 -12.81
N SER A 183 0.74 -31.71 -13.96
CA SER A 183 -0.28 -32.75 -14.16
C SER A 183 0.40 -34.08 -14.48
N ALA A 184 -0.02 -35.12 -13.78
CA ALA A 184 0.45 -36.48 -13.99
C ALA A 184 -0.19 -37.09 -15.24
N SER A 185 -1.40 -36.66 -15.60
CA SER A 185 -2.13 -37.06 -16.81
C SER A 185 -1.41 -36.67 -18.10
N THR A 186 -0.57 -35.64 -18.03
CA THR A 186 0.15 -35.07 -19.18
C THR A 186 1.64 -35.44 -19.17
N ALA A 187 2.02 -36.45 -18.38
CA ALA A 187 3.40 -36.92 -18.28
C ALA A 187 3.50 -38.44 -18.16
N PHE A 188 4.59 -38.97 -18.70
CA PHE A 188 4.99 -40.37 -18.52
C PHE A 188 6.15 -40.47 -17.55
N PHE A 189 6.16 -41.54 -16.77
CA PHE A 189 7.16 -41.80 -15.73
C PHE A 189 7.74 -43.20 -15.90
N ARG A 190 9.03 -43.36 -15.60
CA ARG A 190 9.65 -44.70 -15.50
C ARG A 190 9.07 -45.46 -14.32
N THR A 191 8.48 -46.63 -14.59
CA THR A 191 7.86 -47.48 -13.56
C THR A 191 8.89 -47.94 -12.52
N GLU A 192 10.10 -48.32 -12.96
CA GLU A 192 11.19 -48.73 -12.06
C GLU A 192 11.53 -47.66 -11.01
N SER A 193 11.55 -46.38 -11.41
CA SER A 193 11.87 -45.26 -10.53
C SER A 193 10.77 -45.02 -9.50
N ILE A 194 9.50 -45.29 -9.85
CA ILE A 194 8.37 -45.18 -8.92
C ILE A 194 8.48 -46.28 -7.86
N LEU A 195 8.69 -47.52 -8.30
CA LEU A 195 8.73 -48.70 -7.42
C LEU A 195 9.96 -48.67 -6.49
N PHE A 196 11.14 -48.35 -7.03
CA PHE A 196 12.38 -48.32 -6.24
C PHE A 196 12.36 -47.26 -5.14
N ASN A 197 11.68 -46.13 -5.37
CA ASN A 197 11.67 -44.99 -4.45
C ASN A 197 10.33 -44.81 -3.69
N ASP A 198 9.43 -45.80 -3.77
CA ASP A 198 8.10 -45.77 -3.14
C ASP A 198 7.32 -44.44 -3.35
N VAL A 199 7.27 -44.00 -4.61
CA VAL A 199 6.62 -42.73 -4.96
C VAL A 199 5.12 -42.96 -5.17
N LEU A 200 4.30 -42.48 -4.22
CA LEU A 200 2.84 -42.61 -4.27
C LEU A 200 2.15 -41.24 -4.20
N PHE A 201 0.92 -41.17 -4.72
CA PHE A 201 0.05 -40.01 -4.53
C PHE A 201 -0.37 -39.93 -3.05
N ASP A 202 -0.17 -38.78 -2.40
CA ASP A 202 -0.58 -38.61 -1.01
C ASP A 202 -2.09 -38.27 -0.95
N SER A 203 -2.88 -39.16 -0.34
CA SER A 203 -4.34 -39.01 -0.22
C SER A 203 -4.76 -37.86 0.70
N LYS A 204 -3.85 -37.30 1.51
CA LYS A 204 -4.09 -36.08 2.29
C LYS A 204 -4.08 -34.85 1.39
N VAL A 205 -3.32 -34.84 0.28
CA VAL A 205 -3.24 -33.67 -0.63
C VAL A 205 -4.47 -33.68 -1.52
N LYS A 206 -5.54 -33.02 -1.07
CA LYS A 206 -6.83 -32.91 -1.77
C LYS A 206 -7.50 -31.59 -1.41
N PRO A 207 -8.39 -31.03 -2.25
CA PRO A 207 -8.93 -31.58 -3.51
C PRO A 207 -8.11 -31.24 -4.77
N ALA A 208 -6.90 -30.69 -4.61
CA ALA A 208 -6.05 -30.30 -5.72
C ALA A 208 -4.57 -30.44 -5.32
N PHE A 209 -3.69 -30.34 -6.32
CA PHE A 209 -2.23 -30.33 -6.20
C PHE A 209 -1.58 -31.70 -5.93
N GLU A 210 -2.36 -32.77 -5.84
CA GLU A 210 -1.88 -34.16 -5.71
C GLU A 210 -0.93 -34.58 -6.84
N ASP A 211 -1.22 -34.17 -8.08
CA ASP A 211 -0.40 -34.45 -9.25
C ASP A 211 0.98 -33.82 -9.15
N ALA A 212 1.00 -32.50 -8.94
CA ALA A 212 2.24 -31.74 -8.80
C ALA A 212 3.05 -32.21 -7.59
N HIS A 213 2.38 -32.65 -6.52
CA HIS A 213 3.02 -33.26 -5.37
C HIS A 213 3.68 -34.61 -5.71
N PHE A 214 2.97 -35.50 -6.41
CA PHE A 214 3.53 -36.76 -6.91
C PHE A 214 4.76 -36.51 -7.82
N ILE A 215 4.62 -35.60 -8.78
CA ILE A 215 5.71 -35.25 -9.72
C ILE A 215 6.91 -34.69 -8.97
N ALA A 216 6.72 -33.77 -8.03
CA ALA A 216 7.82 -33.19 -7.28
C ALA A 216 8.58 -34.24 -6.46
N ARG A 217 7.87 -35.20 -5.84
CA ARG A 217 8.48 -36.33 -5.13
C ARG A 217 9.21 -37.29 -6.09
N TYR A 218 8.63 -37.55 -7.25
CA TYR A 218 9.28 -38.36 -8.29
C TYR A 218 10.60 -37.72 -8.73
N LEU A 219 10.60 -36.42 -9.01
CA LEU A 219 11.78 -35.69 -9.45
C LEU A 219 12.88 -35.66 -8.39
N LEU A 220 12.54 -35.53 -7.10
CA LEU A 220 13.52 -35.49 -5.99
C LEU A 220 14.44 -36.71 -6.01
N ASN A 221 13.89 -37.89 -6.32
CA ASN A 221 14.62 -39.16 -6.32
C ASN A 221 15.32 -39.48 -7.66
N ASN A 222 15.23 -38.61 -8.67
CA ASN A 222 15.70 -38.90 -10.03
C ASN A 222 16.63 -37.81 -10.60
N GLN A 223 17.31 -37.04 -9.76
CA GLN A 223 18.06 -35.82 -10.17
C GLN A 223 19.10 -36.02 -11.27
N HIS A 224 19.68 -37.23 -11.41
CA HIS A 224 20.69 -37.54 -12.42
C HIS A 224 20.13 -37.95 -13.79
N GLY A 225 18.81 -38.10 -13.91
CA GLY A 225 18.14 -38.47 -15.16
C GLY A 225 17.74 -37.27 -16.03
N TYR A 226 17.06 -37.56 -17.14
CA TYR A 226 16.57 -36.54 -18.08
C TYR A 226 15.04 -36.48 -18.10
N ALA A 227 14.50 -35.27 -18.29
CA ALA A 227 13.13 -35.04 -18.71
C ALA A 227 13.07 -34.66 -20.19
N ALA A 228 12.14 -35.28 -20.92
CA ALA A 228 11.78 -34.89 -22.27
C ALA A 228 10.48 -34.09 -22.30
N PHE A 229 10.37 -33.10 -23.18
CA PHE A 229 9.13 -32.35 -23.42
C PHE A 229 8.76 -32.42 -24.90
N LEU A 230 7.65 -33.08 -25.24
CA LEU A 230 7.29 -33.41 -26.62
C LEU A 230 6.10 -32.60 -27.11
N GLY A 231 6.35 -31.68 -28.05
CA GLY A 231 5.30 -30.81 -28.61
C GLY A 231 4.34 -31.56 -29.55
N GLY A 232 4.80 -32.65 -30.16
CA GLY A 232 4.01 -33.50 -31.05
C GLY A 232 3.07 -34.47 -30.34
N SER A 233 3.32 -34.78 -29.06
CA SER A 233 2.44 -35.62 -28.25
C SER A 233 1.39 -34.73 -27.57
N LYS A 234 0.21 -34.66 -28.17
CA LYS A 234 -0.88 -33.77 -27.74
C LYS A 234 -1.91 -34.50 -26.87
N TYR A 235 -2.08 -34.00 -25.65
CA TYR A 235 -3.13 -34.37 -24.70
C TYR A 235 -4.29 -33.39 -24.84
N TYR A 236 -5.51 -33.87 -25.03
CA TYR A 236 -6.70 -33.03 -25.15
C TYR A 236 -7.43 -32.96 -23.81
N TYR A 237 -7.26 -31.82 -23.12
CA TYR A 237 -7.91 -31.54 -21.83
C TYR A 237 -9.33 -31.02 -22.06
N ARG A 238 -10.34 -31.78 -21.66
CA ARG A 238 -11.76 -31.48 -21.84
C ARG A 238 -12.24 -30.53 -20.76
N LYS A 239 -12.58 -29.30 -21.17
CA LYS A 239 -13.37 -28.40 -20.32
C LYS A 239 -14.85 -28.75 -20.50
N ARG A 240 -15.38 -29.53 -19.55
CA ARG A 240 -16.78 -30.00 -19.52
C ARG A 240 -17.77 -28.82 -19.51
N GLY A 241 -18.89 -28.96 -20.21
CA GLY A 241 -19.95 -27.94 -20.27
C GLY A 241 -20.76 -27.78 -18.97
N ASP A 242 -20.77 -28.80 -18.12
CA ASP A 242 -21.57 -28.90 -16.89
C ASP A 242 -20.89 -28.32 -15.64
N GLY A 243 -19.59 -28.03 -15.70
CA GLY A 243 -18.82 -27.46 -14.59
C GLY A 243 -18.60 -28.39 -13.39
N THR A 244 -18.78 -29.70 -13.56
CA THR A 244 -18.74 -30.68 -12.46
C THR A 244 -17.33 -31.13 -12.04
N SER A 245 -16.28 -30.53 -12.61
CA SER A 245 -14.90 -30.96 -12.36
C SER A 245 -14.44 -30.71 -10.92
N THR A 246 -13.57 -31.57 -10.41
CA THR A 246 -12.97 -31.43 -9.07
C THR A 246 -12.28 -30.08 -8.89
N LEU A 247 -11.59 -29.58 -9.93
CA LEU A 247 -10.89 -28.29 -9.88
C LEU A 247 -11.86 -27.09 -9.79
N ASP A 248 -13.04 -27.19 -10.40
CA ASP A 248 -14.05 -26.13 -10.33
C ASP A 248 -14.67 -26.06 -8.92
N THR A 249 -14.90 -27.21 -8.28
CA THR A 249 -15.49 -27.29 -6.92
C THR A 249 -14.48 -27.14 -5.78
N ALA A 250 -13.18 -27.33 -6.05
CA ALA A 250 -12.10 -27.30 -5.06
C ALA A 250 -12.06 -26.03 -4.19
N TRP A 251 -12.47 -24.90 -4.76
CA TRP A 251 -12.40 -23.59 -4.10
C TRP A 251 -13.37 -23.41 -2.94
N GLN A 252 -14.37 -24.27 -2.82
CA GLN A 252 -15.37 -24.25 -1.74
C GLN A 252 -15.01 -25.18 -0.58
N LYS A 253 -13.89 -25.92 -0.69
CA LYS A 253 -13.47 -26.93 0.30
C LYS A 253 -12.39 -26.37 1.23
N LYS A 254 -12.55 -26.57 2.54
CA LYS A 254 -11.60 -26.08 3.57
C LYS A 254 -10.20 -26.66 3.40
N GLU A 255 -10.12 -27.90 2.93
CA GLU A 255 -8.90 -28.66 2.72
C GLU A 255 -7.95 -27.97 1.72
N ARG A 256 -8.49 -27.21 0.75
CA ARG A 256 -7.68 -26.41 -0.18
C ARG A 256 -6.86 -25.32 0.53
N PHE A 257 -7.33 -24.81 1.65
CA PHE A 257 -6.70 -23.71 2.39
C PHE A 257 -5.83 -24.20 3.55
N LEU A 258 -6.13 -25.38 4.09
CA LEU A 258 -5.48 -25.90 5.28
C LEU A 258 -4.60 -27.12 4.96
N THR A 259 -5.15 -28.09 4.25
CA THR A 259 -4.51 -29.38 4.00
C THR A 259 -3.52 -29.29 2.84
N VAL A 260 -3.89 -28.66 1.72
CA VAL A 260 -3.01 -28.52 0.55
C VAL A 260 -1.76 -27.68 0.85
N PRO A 261 -1.83 -26.51 1.52
CA PRO A 261 -0.61 -25.78 1.85
C PRO A 261 0.29 -26.54 2.82
N LYS A 262 -0.29 -27.25 3.80
CA LYS A 262 0.45 -28.00 4.81
C LYS A 262 1.12 -29.27 4.27
N TYR A 263 0.35 -30.15 3.65
CA TYR A 263 0.81 -31.47 3.22
C TYR A 263 1.26 -31.50 1.76
N GLY A 264 0.88 -30.50 0.96
CA GLY A 264 1.32 -30.32 -0.42
C GLY A 264 2.56 -29.43 -0.48
N TYR A 265 2.37 -28.12 -0.29
CA TYR A 265 3.44 -27.13 -0.54
C TYR A 265 4.60 -27.27 0.43
N LEU A 266 4.35 -27.22 1.74
CA LEU A 266 5.40 -27.24 2.76
C LEU A 266 6.15 -28.57 2.77
N THR A 267 5.44 -29.70 2.65
CA THR A 267 6.07 -31.02 2.62
C THR A 267 7.10 -31.13 1.49
N ILE A 268 6.77 -30.70 0.26
CA ILE A 268 7.71 -30.72 -0.86
C ILE A 268 8.90 -29.80 -0.58
N LEU A 269 8.63 -28.54 -0.21
CA LEU A 269 9.68 -27.55 -0.02
C LEU A 269 10.67 -27.96 1.07
N ASN A 270 10.17 -28.47 2.19
CA ASN A 270 10.99 -28.96 3.29
C ASN A 270 11.79 -30.19 2.87
N GLN A 271 11.18 -31.17 2.20
CA GLN A 271 11.88 -32.37 1.73
C GLN A 271 13.05 -32.04 0.81
N TYR A 272 12.88 -31.13 -0.15
CA TYR A 272 13.98 -30.69 -1.01
C TYR A 272 15.08 -29.98 -0.22
N ALA A 273 14.70 -29.05 0.66
CA ALA A 273 15.65 -28.32 1.50
C ALA A 273 16.46 -29.25 2.41
N GLU A 274 15.82 -30.28 2.98
CA GLU A 274 16.46 -31.26 3.87
C GLU A 274 17.31 -32.28 3.10
N SER A 275 16.84 -32.74 1.94
CA SER A 275 17.45 -33.86 1.22
C SER A 275 18.64 -33.44 0.36
N ILE A 276 18.58 -32.27 -0.29
CA ILE A 276 19.65 -31.78 -1.19
C ILE A 276 20.16 -30.38 -0.83
N GLY A 277 19.70 -29.79 0.28
CA GLY A 277 20.20 -28.52 0.82
C GLY A 277 19.61 -27.25 0.20
N TYR A 278 18.80 -27.37 -0.86
CA TYR A 278 18.13 -26.25 -1.52
C TYR A 278 16.88 -26.70 -2.28
N VAL A 279 16.01 -25.76 -2.67
CA VAL A 279 14.86 -26.04 -3.53
C VAL A 279 15.17 -25.64 -4.98
N PRO A 280 15.12 -26.55 -5.96
CA PRO A 280 15.38 -26.24 -7.37
C PRO A 280 14.43 -25.18 -7.97
N ASN A 281 14.90 -24.45 -8.99
CA ASN A 281 14.16 -23.34 -9.60
C ASN A 281 12.81 -23.75 -10.17
N ASN A 282 12.73 -24.89 -10.88
CA ASN A 282 11.47 -25.41 -11.41
C ASN A 282 10.46 -25.73 -10.29
N ILE A 283 10.90 -26.28 -9.16
CA ILE A 283 10.04 -26.57 -7.99
C ILE A 283 9.54 -25.27 -7.34
N GLN A 284 10.43 -24.28 -7.15
CA GLN A 284 10.02 -22.95 -6.68
C GLN A 284 8.99 -22.31 -7.64
N ARG A 285 9.19 -22.40 -8.96
CA ARG A 285 8.25 -21.88 -9.97
C ARG A 285 6.93 -22.63 -9.98
N THR A 286 6.92 -23.93 -9.69
CA THR A 286 5.69 -24.71 -9.49
C THR A 286 4.89 -24.16 -8.30
N MET A 287 5.53 -23.88 -7.16
CA MET A 287 4.86 -23.24 -6.03
C MET A 287 4.33 -21.85 -6.38
N LEU A 288 5.14 -21.02 -7.06
CA LEU A 288 4.73 -19.69 -7.48
C LEU A 288 3.53 -19.71 -8.42
N TYR A 289 3.44 -20.70 -9.30
CA TYR A 289 2.29 -20.88 -10.19
C TYR A 289 1.00 -21.11 -9.41
N GLU A 290 1.01 -22.07 -8.47
CA GLU A 290 -0.14 -22.39 -7.63
C GLU A 290 -0.57 -21.20 -6.75
N ILE A 291 0.40 -20.61 -6.05
CA ILE A 291 0.15 -19.48 -5.16
C ILE A 291 -0.33 -18.26 -5.94
N THR A 292 0.14 -18.03 -7.18
CA THR A 292 -0.36 -16.93 -8.01
C THR A 292 -1.86 -17.08 -8.31
N TRP A 293 -2.32 -18.27 -8.67
CA TRP A 293 -3.74 -18.52 -8.88
C TRP A 293 -4.54 -18.37 -7.60
N PHE A 294 -4.00 -18.87 -6.49
CA PHE A 294 -4.57 -18.72 -5.15
C PHE A 294 -4.75 -17.24 -4.77
N MET A 295 -3.72 -16.41 -4.96
CA MET A 295 -3.77 -14.97 -4.73
C MET A 295 -4.79 -14.28 -5.64
N LYS A 296 -4.76 -14.52 -6.94
CA LYS A 296 -5.71 -13.90 -7.89
C LYS A 296 -7.17 -14.21 -7.58
N TRP A 297 -7.44 -15.38 -7.00
CA TRP A 297 -8.80 -15.76 -6.61
C TRP A 297 -9.27 -15.05 -5.34
N LEU A 298 -8.36 -14.71 -4.42
CA LEU A 298 -8.67 -14.16 -3.09
C LEU A 298 -8.47 -12.65 -2.94
N ILE A 299 -7.62 -12.03 -3.76
CA ILE A 299 -7.32 -10.60 -3.63
C ILE A 299 -8.60 -9.78 -3.76
N ASN A 300 -8.89 -8.98 -2.73
CA ASN A 300 -10.11 -8.18 -2.61
C ASN A 300 -11.41 -9.01 -2.70
N ARG A 301 -11.35 -10.31 -2.36
CA ARG A 301 -12.49 -11.24 -2.38
C ARG A 301 -12.64 -12.02 -1.08
N GLY A 302 -12.74 -11.31 0.04
CA GLY A 302 -12.90 -11.93 1.37
C GLY A 302 -14.16 -12.80 1.48
N GLU A 303 -15.21 -12.47 0.73
CA GLU A 303 -16.46 -13.24 0.65
C GLU A 303 -16.26 -14.66 0.14
N ARG A 304 -15.29 -14.86 -0.78
CA ARG A 304 -14.94 -16.19 -1.31
C ARG A 304 -14.34 -17.13 -0.26
N ALA A 305 -13.81 -16.57 0.83
CA ALA A 305 -13.26 -17.31 1.96
C ALA A 305 -14.11 -17.16 3.24
N ALA A 306 -15.35 -16.69 3.14
CA ALA A 306 -16.21 -16.43 4.31
C ALA A 306 -16.59 -17.70 5.09
N PHE A 307 -16.50 -18.89 4.46
CA PHE A 307 -16.73 -20.18 5.12
C PHE A 307 -15.56 -20.62 6.02
N LEU A 308 -14.44 -19.90 5.99
CA LEU A 308 -13.31 -20.06 6.90
C LEU A 308 -13.45 -19.10 8.09
N SER A 309 -13.19 -19.61 9.28
CA SER A 309 -13.01 -18.78 10.48
C SER A 309 -11.75 -17.91 10.37
N SER A 310 -11.69 -16.83 11.15
CA SER A 310 -10.51 -15.95 11.20
C SER A 310 -9.24 -16.73 11.59
N ILE A 311 -9.35 -17.74 12.46
CA ILE A 311 -8.22 -18.60 12.86
C ILE A 311 -7.75 -19.46 11.68
N GLU A 312 -8.67 -20.08 10.94
CA GLU A 312 -8.32 -20.88 9.75
C GLU A 312 -7.65 -20.03 8.66
N LYS A 313 -8.10 -18.79 8.46
CA LYS A 313 -7.46 -17.82 7.54
C LYS A 313 -6.02 -17.52 7.98
N GLN A 314 -5.80 -17.29 9.28
CA GLN A 314 -4.47 -17.04 9.83
C GLN A 314 -3.54 -18.25 9.68
N ILE A 315 -4.04 -19.46 9.92
CA ILE A 315 -3.28 -20.70 9.69
C ILE A 315 -2.86 -20.83 8.22
N CYS A 316 -3.78 -20.57 7.29
CA CYS A 316 -3.50 -20.59 5.85
C CYS A 316 -2.39 -19.59 5.49
N ILE A 317 -2.49 -18.34 5.96
CA ILE A 317 -1.45 -17.31 5.76
C ILE A 317 -0.12 -17.77 6.35
N GLY A 318 -0.13 -18.39 7.54
CA GLY A 318 1.05 -18.95 8.19
C GLY A 318 1.78 -19.97 7.32
N TYR A 319 1.06 -20.97 6.80
CA TYR A 319 1.65 -21.97 5.90
C TYR A 319 2.19 -21.35 4.61
N LEU A 320 1.51 -20.35 4.05
CA LEU A 320 2.04 -19.65 2.88
C LEU A 320 3.31 -18.88 3.21
N LYS A 321 3.36 -18.14 4.34
CA LYS A 321 4.56 -17.43 4.79
C LYS A 321 5.75 -18.39 4.99
N GLU A 322 5.51 -19.54 5.58
CA GLU A 322 6.51 -20.61 5.74
C GLU A 322 6.98 -21.14 4.38
N ALA A 323 6.06 -21.40 3.43
CA ALA A 323 6.44 -21.82 2.08
C ALA A 323 7.32 -20.78 1.38
N PHE A 324 7.00 -19.49 1.55
CA PHE A 324 7.80 -18.39 0.98
C PHE A 324 9.21 -18.28 1.57
N VAL A 325 9.54 -18.91 2.71
CA VAL A 325 10.93 -18.98 3.21
C VAL A 325 11.84 -19.65 2.16
N HIS A 326 11.34 -20.67 1.47
CA HIS A 326 12.08 -21.45 0.48
C HIS A 326 12.07 -20.83 -0.94
N LEU A 327 11.28 -19.77 -1.16
CA LEU A 327 11.16 -19.14 -2.47
C LEU A 327 12.10 -17.94 -2.57
N ASN A 328 13.08 -18.01 -3.48
CA ASN A 328 14.08 -16.98 -3.66
C ASN A 328 13.50 -15.72 -4.32
N LYS A 329 14.03 -14.55 -3.92
CA LYS A 329 13.61 -13.24 -4.45
C LYS A 329 13.68 -13.18 -5.98
N GLU A 330 14.75 -13.71 -6.57
CA GLU A 330 14.96 -13.70 -8.02
C GLU A 330 13.88 -14.50 -8.76
N ASN A 331 13.49 -15.68 -8.25
CA ASN A 331 12.41 -16.47 -8.83
C ASN A 331 11.06 -15.73 -8.77
N ILE A 332 10.76 -15.04 -7.66
CA ILE A 332 9.54 -14.22 -7.53
C ILE A 332 9.55 -13.06 -8.54
N ILE A 333 10.66 -12.32 -8.64
CA ILE A 333 10.78 -11.17 -9.56
C ILE A 333 10.73 -11.61 -11.03
N ASN A 334 11.32 -12.74 -11.38
CA ASN A 334 11.40 -13.25 -12.75
C ASN A 334 10.22 -14.17 -13.14
N PHE A 335 9.25 -14.39 -12.25
CA PHE A 335 8.08 -15.22 -12.55
C PHE A 335 7.11 -14.52 -13.51
N ASP A 336 6.77 -15.14 -14.63
CA ASP A 336 6.04 -14.52 -15.74
C ASP A 336 4.82 -15.35 -16.20
N LEU A 337 4.45 -16.37 -15.43
CA LEU A 337 3.31 -17.26 -15.72
C LEU A 337 2.06 -16.85 -14.94
N ALA A 338 0.93 -17.47 -15.25
CA ALA A 338 -0.37 -17.27 -14.58
C ALA A 338 -0.88 -15.80 -14.55
N GLY A 339 -0.28 -14.89 -15.34
CA GLY A 339 -0.57 -13.46 -15.29
C GLY A 339 0.00 -12.76 -14.05
N ALA A 340 1.13 -13.25 -13.50
CA ALA A 340 1.84 -12.64 -12.39
C ALA A 340 2.51 -11.30 -12.79
N TRP A 341 1.73 -10.22 -12.81
CA TRP A 341 2.25 -8.87 -13.02
C TRP A 341 3.09 -8.38 -11.84
N PHE A 342 3.82 -7.27 -12.04
CA PHE A 342 4.68 -6.66 -11.01
C PHE A 342 3.95 -6.41 -9.68
N PHE A 343 2.66 -6.03 -9.72
CA PHE A 343 1.78 -5.96 -8.54
C PHE A 343 1.88 -7.21 -7.66
N HIS A 344 1.68 -8.40 -8.23
CA HIS A 344 1.72 -9.67 -7.50
C HIS A 344 3.12 -9.92 -6.93
N LYS A 345 4.17 -9.57 -7.67
CA LYS A 345 5.57 -9.77 -7.24
C LYS A 345 5.92 -8.91 -6.03
N VAL A 346 5.54 -7.62 -6.06
CA VAL A 346 5.75 -6.72 -4.92
C VAL A 346 4.90 -7.17 -3.73
N ALA A 347 3.65 -7.59 -3.97
CA ALA A 347 2.79 -8.14 -2.92
C ALA A 347 3.40 -9.39 -2.28
N MET A 348 3.92 -10.33 -3.08
CA MET A 348 4.56 -11.54 -2.58
C MET A 348 5.79 -11.24 -1.72
N LEU A 349 6.68 -10.37 -2.21
CA LEU A 349 7.88 -9.96 -1.48
C LEU A 349 7.54 -9.24 -0.18
N SER A 350 6.63 -8.28 -0.24
CA SER A 350 6.27 -7.46 0.92
C SER A 350 5.53 -8.26 1.98
N PHE A 351 4.46 -8.97 1.59
CA PHE A 351 3.54 -9.58 2.54
C PHE A 351 4.05 -10.91 3.11
N PHE A 352 4.63 -11.77 2.25
CA PHE A 352 5.08 -13.09 2.70
C PHE A 352 6.55 -13.12 3.15
N LYS A 353 7.40 -12.21 2.65
CA LYS A 353 8.84 -12.20 2.96
C LYS A 353 9.33 -10.94 3.71
N SER A 354 8.50 -9.91 3.89
CA SER A 354 8.92 -8.62 4.44
C SER A 354 10.10 -7.99 3.67
N MET A 355 10.14 -8.20 2.35
CA MET A 355 11.18 -7.72 1.43
C MET A 355 10.64 -6.70 0.42
N GLN A 356 11.55 -5.92 -0.18
CA GLN A 356 11.26 -4.97 -1.25
C GLN A 356 11.90 -5.42 -2.58
N PRO A 357 11.32 -5.04 -3.74
CA PRO A 357 11.97 -5.27 -5.03
C PRO A 357 13.26 -4.45 -5.16
N ASP A 358 14.16 -4.85 -6.07
CA ASP A 358 15.41 -4.11 -6.33
C ASP A 358 15.19 -2.74 -6.96
N ALA A 359 14.08 -2.58 -7.67
CA ALA A 359 13.62 -1.31 -8.21
C ALA A 359 12.09 -1.27 -8.20
N GLN A 360 11.53 -0.08 -7.94
CA GLN A 360 10.11 0.18 -8.07
C GLN A 360 9.76 0.58 -9.51
N ILE A 361 8.59 0.17 -9.99
CA ILE A 361 8.05 0.60 -11.28
C ILE A 361 6.91 1.58 -11.01
N ILE A 362 7.04 2.78 -11.58
CA ILE A 362 6.03 3.84 -11.51
C ILE A 362 5.35 3.91 -12.88
N TYR A 363 4.11 3.49 -12.95
CA TYR A 363 3.34 3.45 -14.19
C TYR A 363 2.73 4.82 -14.48
N VAL A 364 2.94 5.31 -15.69
CA VAL A 364 2.14 6.40 -16.23
C VAL A 364 0.84 5.79 -16.76
N GLU A 365 -0.24 5.98 -16.00
CA GLU A 365 -1.50 5.28 -16.23
C GLU A 365 -2.46 6.08 -17.13
N LYS A 366 -2.57 7.40 -16.90
CA LYS A 366 -3.50 8.29 -17.61
C LYS A 366 -2.90 9.66 -17.88
N TYR A 367 -3.47 10.38 -18.83
CA TYR A 367 -3.15 11.78 -19.13
C TYR A 367 -4.45 12.58 -19.34
N ASP A 368 -4.56 13.70 -18.64
CA ASP A 368 -5.63 14.68 -18.80
C ASP A 368 -5.09 15.87 -19.59
N ALA A 369 -5.55 16.01 -20.84
CA ALA A 369 -5.07 17.04 -21.76
C ALA A 369 -5.57 18.45 -21.40
N PHE A 370 -6.77 18.57 -20.84
CA PHE A 370 -7.36 19.87 -20.51
C PHE A 370 -6.69 20.50 -19.29
N LYS A 371 -6.40 19.68 -18.28
CA LYS A 371 -5.70 20.11 -17.07
C LYS A 371 -4.18 19.96 -17.16
N ASN A 372 -3.67 19.40 -18.26
CA ASN A 372 -2.26 19.09 -18.50
C ASN A 372 -1.64 18.32 -17.31
N MET A 373 -2.30 17.22 -16.92
CA MET A 373 -1.88 16.39 -15.79
C MET A 373 -1.64 14.95 -16.20
N VAL A 374 -0.72 14.28 -15.51
CA VAL A 374 -0.45 12.85 -15.66
C VAL A 374 -0.81 12.11 -14.39
N GLN A 375 -1.38 10.91 -14.52
CA GLN A 375 -1.61 9.99 -13.41
C GLN A 375 -0.45 9.00 -13.29
N LEU A 376 0.22 9.01 -12.14
CA LEU A 376 1.25 8.06 -11.77
C LEU A 376 0.66 6.98 -10.84
N ARG A 377 1.09 5.73 -11.01
CA ARG A 377 0.66 4.58 -10.19
C ARG A 377 1.84 3.72 -9.76
N TYR A 378 1.88 3.30 -8.49
CA TYR A 378 2.88 2.33 -8.00
C TYR A 378 2.36 1.55 -6.77
N PHE A 379 3.08 0.50 -6.36
CA PHE A 379 2.67 -0.39 -5.27
C PHE A 379 3.66 -0.36 -4.09
N THR A 380 3.16 -0.34 -2.87
CA THR A 380 4.01 -0.18 -1.68
C THR A 380 3.37 -0.72 -0.40
N ASN A 381 4.18 -0.88 0.64
CA ASN A 381 3.75 -1.23 1.99
C ASN A 381 4.91 -0.96 2.97
N PRO A 382 4.83 0.06 3.86
CA PRO A 382 3.85 1.16 3.92
C PRO A 382 4.18 2.29 2.91
N VAL A 383 3.36 3.35 2.87
CA VAL A 383 3.63 4.56 2.06
C VAL A 383 4.84 5.31 2.64
N GLY A 384 5.90 5.43 1.84
CA GLY A 384 7.14 6.14 2.20
C GLY A 384 7.20 7.58 1.67
N LEU A 385 8.42 8.10 1.53
CA LEU A 385 8.65 9.44 0.97
C LEU A 385 8.43 9.44 -0.55
N GLU A 386 7.40 10.14 -1.00
CA GLU A 386 7.20 10.44 -2.42
C GLU A 386 7.92 11.75 -2.77
N GLN A 387 8.87 11.68 -3.71
CA GLN A 387 9.53 12.87 -4.26
C GLN A 387 9.35 12.87 -5.78
N ILE A 388 8.50 13.78 -6.25
CA ILE A 388 8.17 13.97 -7.66
C ILE A 388 8.91 15.22 -8.11
N SER A 389 9.63 15.15 -9.23
CA SER A 389 10.32 16.31 -9.78
C SER A 389 9.93 16.60 -11.21
N LEU A 390 9.72 17.89 -11.48
CA LEU A 390 9.52 18.45 -12.81
C LEU A 390 10.74 19.32 -13.13
N ASP A 391 11.50 18.95 -14.15
CA ASP A 391 12.77 19.59 -14.51
C ASP A 391 13.72 19.80 -13.31
N GLY A 392 13.71 18.85 -12.37
CA GLY A 392 14.55 18.87 -11.15
C GLY A 392 13.95 19.58 -9.94
N ILE A 393 12.78 20.22 -10.08
CA ILE A 393 12.09 20.95 -9.00
C ILE A 393 11.07 20.01 -8.34
N ASP A 394 11.09 19.92 -7.00
CA ASP A 394 10.11 19.12 -6.23
C ASP A 394 8.69 19.68 -6.39
N VAL A 395 7.73 18.79 -6.64
CA VAL A 395 6.31 19.14 -6.75
C VAL A 395 5.44 18.21 -5.93
N ILE A 396 4.31 18.74 -5.46
CA ILE A 396 3.27 18.00 -4.74
C ILE A 396 2.14 17.68 -5.74
N PRO A 397 1.62 16.45 -5.79
CA PRO A 397 0.51 16.11 -6.67
C PRO A 397 -0.74 16.92 -6.32
N LYS A 398 -1.57 17.18 -7.32
CA LYS A 398 -2.82 17.93 -7.16
C LYS A 398 -3.93 17.06 -6.58
N PHE A 399 -3.90 15.76 -6.88
CA PHE A 399 -4.76 14.76 -6.28
C PHE A 399 -3.96 13.51 -5.98
N ALA A 400 -4.26 12.84 -4.87
CA ALA A 400 -3.59 11.62 -4.48
C ALA A 400 -4.58 10.69 -3.79
N LYS A 401 -4.36 9.37 -3.94
CA LYS A 401 -5.13 8.35 -3.25
C LYS A 401 -4.29 7.12 -2.93
N THR A 402 -4.54 6.52 -1.77
CA THR A 402 -4.08 5.20 -1.37
C THR A 402 -5.22 4.19 -1.50
N ILE A 403 -5.01 3.15 -2.31
CA ILE A 403 -5.94 2.03 -2.48
C ILE A 403 -5.41 0.84 -1.68
N ARG A 404 -6.29 0.18 -0.93
CA ARG A 404 -5.94 -1.03 -0.17
C ARG A 404 -6.30 -2.27 -0.96
N HIS A 405 -5.35 -3.21 -1.05
CA HIS A 405 -5.60 -4.56 -1.53
C HIS A 405 -5.52 -5.54 -0.36
N ASP A 406 -6.57 -6.35 -0.19
CA ASP A 406 -6.71 -7.30 0.91
C ASP A 406 -6.49 -8.74 0.43
N PHE A 407 -5.95 -9.60 1.29
CA PHE A 407 -5.80 -11.05 1.10
C PHE A 407 -6.15 -11.76 2.41
N LEU A 408 -7.20 -12.60 2.40
CA LEU A 408 -7.69 -13.32 3.59
C LEU A 408 -7.90 -12.40 4.81
N ASP A 409 -8.55 -11.25 4.59
CA ASP A 409 -8.86 -10.20 5.57
C ASP A 409 -7.65 -9.38 6.08
N GLU A 410 -6.43 -9.67 5.63
CA GLU A 410 -5.25 -8.82 5.90
C GLU A 410 -4.92 -7.89 4.74
N THR A 411 -4.30 -6.75 5.05
CA THR A 411 -3.77 -5.85 4.01
C THR A 411 -2.58 -6.49 3.32
N LEU A 412 -2.76 -6.88 2.06
CA LEU A 412 -1.72 -7.48 1.24
C LEU A 412 -0.69 -6.43 0.81
N ILE A 413 -1.17 -5.34 0.21
CA ILE A 413 -0.34 -4.27 -0.36
C ILE A 413 -1.18 -3.01 -0.58
N LEU A 414 -0.53 -1.85 -0.62
CA LEU A 414 -1.14 -0.57 -0.98
C LEU A 414 -0.80 -0.20 -2.43
N GLU A 415 -1.75 0.38 -3.15
CA GLU A 415 -1.55 1.01 -4.45
C GLU A 415 -1.68 2.53 -4.29
N ARG A 416 -0.75 3.29 -4.87
CA ARG A 416 -0.78 4.76 -4.88
C ARG A 416 -1.16 5.26 -6.25
N ARG A 417 -2.06 6.24 -6.31
CA ARG A 417 -2.45 6.97 -7.53
C ARG A 417 -2.30 8.47 -7.32
N LEU A 418 -1.50 9.11 -8.17
CA LEU A 418 -1.09 10.51 -8.02
C LEU A 418 -1.37 11.26 -9.32
N TRP A 419 -2.14 12.34 -9.27
CA TRP A 419 -2.29 13.27 -10.38
C TRP A 419 -1.31 14.43 -10.23
N VAL A 420 -0.37 14.53 -11.17
CA VAL A 420 0.69 15.55 -11.18
C VAL A 420 0.43 16.50 -12.34
N ALA A 421 0.32 17.80 -12.04
CA ALA A 421 0.23 18.84 -13.07
C ALA A 421 1.60 19.07 -13.69
N LEU A 422 1.71 18.94 -15.02
CA LEU A 422 2.97 19.05 -15.74
C LEU A 422 3.38 20.52 -15.98
N GLY A 423 2.41 21.43 -16.13
CA GLY A 423 2.70 22.81 -16.56
C GLY A 423 3.53 22.83 -17.84
N ASP A 424 4.55 23.70 -17.87
CA ASP A 424 5.49 23.81 -19.00
C ASP A 424 6.71 22.88 -18.87
N ALA A 425 6.71 21.98 -17.89
CA ALA A 425 7.85 21.11 -17.64
C ALA A 425 8.14 20.18 -18.81
N LYS A 426 9.42 20.03 -19.14
CA LYS A 426 9.87 19.16 -20.24
C LYS A 426 9.98 17.71 -19.79
N LYS A 427 10.34 17.49 -18.53
CA LYS A 427 10.67 16.16 -18.00
C LYS A 427 10.08 15.94 -16.61
N ILE A 428 9.54 14.76 -16.39
CA ILE A 428 9.06 14.29 -15.09
C ILE A 428 9.93 13.14 -14.57
N ASN A 429 10.20 13.14 -13.28
CA ASN A 429 10.82 12.04 -12.58
C ASN A 429 10.15 11.83 -11.22
N MET A 430 10.31 10.64 -10.64
CA MET A 430 9.77 10.33 -9.33
C MET A 430 10.63 9.28 -8.63
N SER A 431 10.95 9.53 -7.36
CA SER A 431 11.58 8.56 -6.46
C SER A 431 10.67 8.24 -5.29
N VAL A 432 10.72 6.99 -4.82
CA VAL A 432 9.96 6.51 -3.66
C VAL A 432 10.94 6.00 -2.61
N SER A 433 11.05 6.71 -1.51
CA SER A 433 12.01 6.44 -0.43
C SER A 433 13.44 6.29 -0.97
N LYS A 434 14.16 5.21 -0.64
CA LYS A 434 15.52 4.94 -1.09
C LYS A 434 15.58 3.93 -2.24
N LEU A 435 14.43 3.47 -2.75
CA LEU A 435 14.39 2.45 -3.80
C LEU A 435 14.69 3.09 -5.17
N PRO A 436 15.57 2.49 -5.99
CA PRO A 436 15.69 2.87 -7.40
C PRO A 436 14.33 2.79 -8.09
N THR A 437 14.00 3.78 -8.92
CA THR A 437 12.71 3.85 -9.61
C THR A 437 12.87 3.79 -11.12
N ARG A 438 11.83 3.31 -11.81
CA ARG A 438 11.72 3.30 -13.27
C ARG A 438 10.32 3.77 -13.64
N LEU A 439 10.23 4.83 -14.44
CA LEU A 439 8.95 5.26 -14.99
C LEU A 439 8.58 4.34 -16.17
N SER A 440 7.34 3.87 -16.24
CA SER A 440 6.84 2.98 -17.29
C SER A 440 5.76 3.67 -18.11
N LEU A 441 5.93 3.75 -19.43
CA LEU A 441 4.96 4.28 -20.39
C LEU A 441 4.75 3.26 -21.52
N GLY A 442 3.51 2.76 -21.67
CA GLY A 442 3.20 1.77 -22.70
C GLY A 442 4.02 0.48 -22.62
N GLY A 443 4.49 0.10 -21.43
CA GLY A 443 5.35 -1.07 -21.19
C GLY A 443 6.86 -0.82 -21.32
N LYS A 444 7.28 0.35 -21.83
CA LYS A 444 8.71 0.76 -21.88
C LYS A 444 9.10 1.43 -20.57
N GLN A 445 10.26 1.06 -20.02
CA GLN A 445 10.77 1.58 -18.74
C GLN A 445 11.95 2.55 -18.91
N TYR A 446 11.93 3.65 -18.16
CA TYR A 446 12.91 4.74 -18.21
C TYR A 446 13.50 4.97 -16.83
N LYS A 447 14.84 4.94 -16.71
CA LYS A 447 15.56 5.14 -15.44
C LYS A 447 15.82 6.61 -15.11
N GLU A 448 15.95 7.45 -16.12
CA GLU A 448 16.38 8.84 -15.97
C GLU A 448 15.21 9.84 -15.97
N GLY A 449 13.97 9.40 -15.76
CA GLY A 449 12.75 10.19 -15.96
C GLY A 449 12.22 10.10 -17.40
N LEU A 450 11.11 10.79 -17.65
CA LEU A 450 10.32 10.69 -18.88
C LEU A 450 9.98 12.07 -19.43
N ASN A 451 10.04 12.26 -20.75
CA ASN A 451 9.68 13.53 -21.36
C ASN A 451 8.16 13.73 -21.40
N ALA A 452 7.69 14.92 -21.07
CA ALA A 452 6.28 15.28 -21.12
C ALA A 452 5.71 15.15 -22.55
N ALA A 453 6.50 15.46 -23.58
CA ALA A 453 6.09 15.29 -24.98
C ALA A 453 5.83 13.82 -25.35
N ASP A 454 6.62 12.89 -24.84
CA ASP A 454 6.45 11.45 -25.10
C ASP A 454 5.17 10.92 -24.43
N ILE A 455 4.85 11.41 -23.23
CA ILE A 455 3.59 11.10 -22.54
C ILE A 455 2.41 11.58 -23.39
N LYS A 456 2.42 12.86 -23.80
CA LYS A 456 1.36 13.46 -24.62
C LYS A 456 1.15 12.68 -25.91
N LYS A 457 2.24 12.40 -26.63
CA LYS A 457 2.21 11.61 -27.87
C LYS A 457 1.64 10.21 -27.64
N HIS A 458 2.07 9.51 -26.60
CA HIS A 458 1.57 8.17 -26.30
C HIS A 458 0.05 8.13 -26.14
N PHE A 459 -0.54 9.04 -25.36
CA PHE A 459 -1.98 9.04 -25.15
C PHE A 459 -2.78 9.51 -26.37
N ILE A 460 -2.20 10.35 -27.23
CA ILE A 460 -2.77 10.68 -28.54
C ILE A 460 -2.77 9.44 -29.46
N ASP A 461 -1.65 8.71 -29.52
CA ASP A 461 -1.51 7.50 -30.34
C ASP A 461 -2.44 6.35 -29.90
N LEU A 462 -2.95 6.38 -28.66
CA LEU A 462 -3.93 5.42 -28.14
C LEU A 462 -5.36 5.69 -28.62
N MET A 463 -5.66 6.89 -29.12
CA MET A 463 -7.01 7.29 -29.53
C MET A 463 -7.40 6.56 -30.82
N PRO A 464 -8.51 5.79 -30.84
CA PRO A 464 -8.99 5.17 -32.06
C PRO A 464 -9.41 6.21 -33.10
N VAL A 465 -9.18 5.91 -34.38
CA VAL A 465 -9.61 6.76 -35.49
C VAL A 465 -11.01 6.35 -35.92
N TYR A 466 -11.95 7.29 -35.83
CA TYR A 466 -13.34 7.11 -36.26
C TYR A 466 -13.70 8.08 -37.38
N GLU A 467 -14.67 7.69 -38.22
CA GLU A 467 -15.31 8.60 -39.17
C GLU A 467 -15.98 9.75 -38.38
N LYS A 468 -15.65 11.00 -38.72
CA LYS A 468 -16.19 12.19 -38.05
C LYS A 468 -17.22 12.89 -38.94
N LYS A 469 -18.34 13.29 -38.33
CA LYS A 469 -19.38 14.10 -38.97
C LYS A 469 -19.51 15.44 -38.28
N LYS A 470 -19.59 16.51 -39.09
CA LYS A 470 -19.68 17.91 -38.61
C LYS A 470 -20.87 18.13 -37.68
N GLU A 471 -22.01 17.50 -37.96
CA GLU A 471 -23.24 17.58 -37.16
C GLU A 471 -23.04 17.18 -35.68
N TYR A 472 -22.19 16.19 -35.42
CA TYR A 472 -21.94 15.64 -34.09
C TYR A 472 -20.63 16.13 -33.48
N HIS A 473 -19.98 17.12 -34.10
CA HIS A 473 -18.70 17.64 -33.61
C HIS A 473 -18.87 18.23 -32.21
N GLN A 474 -18.04 17.77 -31.26
CA GLN A 474 -18.07 18.20 -29.85
C GLN A 474 -19.45 18.01 -29.18
N ALA A 475 -20.26 17.08 -29.70
CA ALA A 475 -21.56 16.79 -29.13
C ALA A 475 -21.45 16.11 -27.76
N TRP A 476 -22.47 16.27 -26.93
CA TRP A 476 -22.70 15.48 -25.73
C TRP A 476 -23.79 14.45 -26.03
N ILE A 477 -23.49 13.18 -25.82
CA ILE A 477 -24.43 12.08 -26.02
C ILE A 477 -24.91 11.62 -24.65
N PHE A 478 -26.20 11.79 -24.41
CA PHE A 478 -26.90 11.35 -23.21
C PHE A 478 -27.51 9.98 -23.43
N MET A 479 -27.51 9.15 -22.39
CA MET A 479 -28.09 7.81 -22.46
C MET A 479 -28.41 7.29 -21.05
N ASP A 480 -29.62 6.82 -20.81
CA ASP A 480 -29.92 6.03 -19.61
C ASP A 480 -29.61 4.57 -19.89
N ARG A 481 -30.56 3.81 -20.45
CA ARG A 481 -30.35 2.49 -21.03
C ARG A 481 -30.53 2.53 -22.54
N ASP A 482 -30.15 1.46 -23.22
CA ASP A 482 -30.42 1.32 -24.65
C ASP A 482 -31.91 1.14 -24.92
N THR A 483 -32.66 0.49 -24.01
CA THR A 483 -34.07 0.16 -24.19
C THR A 483 -35.05 1.08 -23.46
N GLN A 484 -34.60 1.91 -22.52
CA GLN A 484 -35.46 2.70 -21.63
C GLN A 484 -34.79 4.01 -21.19
N ALA A 485 -35.60 5.05 -21.03
CA ALA A 485 -35.19 6.35 -20.49
C ALA A 485 -35.68 6.52 -19.02
N ASP A 486 -36.10 7.73 -18.63
CA ASP A 486 -36.64 8.07 -17.31
C ASP A 486 -35.66 7.90 -16.12
N ASP A 487 -34.38 8.18 -16.36
CA ASP A 487 -33.35 8.19 -15.32
C ASP A 487 -32.47 9.46 -15.43
N ASN A 488 -31.36 9.56 -14.69
CA ASN A 488 -30.60 10.78 -14.49
C ASN A 488 -30.18 11.48 -15.79
N ALA A 489 -29.90 10.74 -16.87
CA ALA A 489 -29.52 11.33 -18.14
C ALA A 489 -30.69 12.05 -18.81
N GLU A 490 -31.91 11.50 -18.76
CA GLU A 490 -33.11 12.14 -19.31
C GLU A 490 -33.40 13.48 -18.60
N HIS A 491 -33.32 13.49 -17.27
CA HIS A 491 -33.55 14.70 -16.48
C HIS A 491 -32.48 15.77 -16.75
N LEU A 492 -31.21 15.37 -16.78
CA LEU A 492 -30.12 16.29 -17.08
C LEU A 492 -30.20 16.82 -18.52
N TYR A 493 -30.60 16.00 -19.49
CA TYR A 493 -30.78 16.43 -20.88
C TYR A 493 -31.77 17.59 -20.98
N ARG A 494 -32.93 17.49 -20.31
CA ARG A 494 -33.93 18.58 -20.30
C ARG A 494 -33.34 19.86 -19.74
N TYR A 495 -32.69 19.77 -18.58
CA TYR A 495 -32.05 20.92 -17.96
C TYR A 495 -31.01 21.57 -18.89
N VAL A 496 -30.14 20.80 -19.54
CA VAL A 496 -29.13 21.34 -20.46
C VAL A 496 -29.76 21.97 -21.68
N ARG A 497 -30.79 21.34 -22.27
CA ARG A 497 -31.53 21.88 -23.41
C ARG A 497 -32.14 23.25 -23.09
N GLU A 498 -32.76 23.36 -21.92
CA GLU A 498 -33.52 24.55 -21.50
C GLU A 498 -32.61 25.69 -21.06
N ASN A 499 -31.52 25.40 -20.36
CA ASN A 499 -30.64 26.42 -19.77
C ASN A 499 -29.40 26.72 -20.63
N TYR A 500 -28.99 25.78 -21.50
CA TYR A 500 -27.78 25.89 -22.33
C TYR A 500 -28.06 25.46 -23.78
N PRO A 501 -28.99 26.12 -24.51
CA PRO A 501 -29.44 25.69 -25.83
C PRO A 501 -28.35 25.70 -26.91
N GLN A 502 -27.21 26.36 -26.67
CA GLN A 502 -26.05 26.36 -27.56
C GLN A 502 -25.24 25.06 -27.47
N GLN A 503 -25.40 24.26 -26.41
CA GLN A 503 -24.70 22.99 -26.26
C GLN A 503 -25.28 21.97 -27.23
N ASN A 504 -24.42 21.42 -28.10
CA ASN A 504 -24.83 20.39 -29.06
C ASN A 504 -25.08 19.07 -28.32
N ILE A 505 -26.35 18.74 -28.06
CA ILE A 505 -26.75 17.54 -27.30
C ILE A 505 -27.64 16.59 -28.12
N PHE A 506 -27.49 15.30 -27.86
CA PHE A 506 -28.30 14.22 -28.41
C PHE A 506 -28.60 13.17 -27.34
N PHE A 507 -29.71 12.44 -27.50
CA PHE A 507 -30.10 11.36 -26.59
C PHE A 507 -30.18 10.04 -27.35
N ALA A 508 -29.40 9.04 -26.93
CA ALA A 508 -29.34 7.73 -27.57
C ALA A 508 -30.34 6.76 -26.93
N LEU A 509 -31.21 6.15 -27.75
CA LEU A 509 -32.25 5.21 -27.32
C LEU A 509 -32.61 4.27 -28.48
N GLN A 510 -33.03 3.04 -28.22
CA GLN A 510 -33.57 2.17 -29.27
C GLN A 510 -34.93 2.69 -29.76
N LYS A 511 -35.15 2.64 -31.08
CA LYS A 511 -36.42 3.09 -31.69
C LYS A 511 -37.64 2.31 -31.23
N GLY A 512 -37.46 1.06 -30.81
CA GLY A 512 -38.52 0.22 -30.23
C GLY A 512 -38.83 0.48 -28.76
N SER A 513 -38.14 1.43 -28.10
CA SER A 513 -38.43 1.80 -26.72
C SER A 513 -39.81 2.45 -26.59
N HIS A 514 -40.54 2.13 -25.50
CA HIS A 514 -41.82 2.77 -25.19
C HIS A 514 -41.69 4.28 -24.91
N ASP A 515 -40.48 4.75 -24.57
CA ASP A 515 -40.19 6.17 -24.33
C ASP A 515 -39.94 6.97 -25.61
N TRP A 516 -39.64 6.32 -26.75
CA TRP A 516 -39.18 7.00 -27.97
C TRP A 516 -40.17 8.07 -28.43
N SER A 517 -41.44 7.69 -28.63
CA SER A 517 -42.47 8.60 -29.14
C SER A 517 -42.73 9.78 -28.19
N ARG A 518 -42.67 9.54 -26.88
CA ARG A 518 -42.83 10.59 -25.86
C ARG A 518 -41.69 11.60 -25.95
N LEU A 519 -40.45 11.12 -25.97
CA LEU A 519 -39.27 12.00 -26.02
C LEU A 519 -39.17 12.77 -27.35
N GLU A 520 -39.55 12.15 -28.47
CA GLU A 520 -39.63 12.81 -29.76
C GLU A 520 -40.63 13.98 -29.74
N GLN A 521 -41.82 13.75 -29.18
CA GLN A 521 -42.85 14.79 -28.99
C GLN A 521 -42.40 15.90 -28.03
N GLU A 522 -41.63 15.56 -27.00
CA GLU A 522 -41.01 16.53 -26.08
C GLU A 522 -39.87 17.33 -26.74
N GLY A 523 -39.48 17.02 -27.99
CA GLY A 523 -38.44 17.74 -28.74
C GLY A 523 -37.02 17.28 -28.42
N PHE A 524 -36.82 16.03 -28.01
CA PHE A 524 -35.50 15.44 -27.86
C PHE A 524 -34.87 15.18 -29.24
N ARG A 525 -33.57 15.48 -29.37
CA ARG A 525 -32.77 15.09 -30.53
C ARG A 525 -32.32 13.65 -30.36
N LEU A 526 -33.16 12.72 -30.79
CA LEU A 526 -32.96 11.28 -30.62
C LEU A 526 -31.94 10.71 -31.62
N LEU A 527 -31.11 9.79 -31.14
CA LEU A 527 -30.23 8.93 -31.94
C LEU A 527 -30.66 7.48 -31.75
N GLU A 528 -31.05 6.82 -32.85
CA GLU A 528 -31.42 5.41 -32.81
C GLU A 528 -30.20 4.57 -32.40
N PHE A 529 -30.28 3.94 -31.24
CA PHE A 529 -29.19 3.15 -30.69
C PHE A 529 -28.79 2.02 -31.67
N GLY A 530 -27.51 2.01 -32.00
CA GLY A 530 -26.89 1.02 -32.90
C GLY A 530 -26.97 1.33 -34.39
N SER A 531 -27.69 2.39 -34.77
CA SER A 531 -27.67 2.95 -36.13
C SER A 531 -26.27 3.41 -36.57
N ARG A 532 -26.12 3.69 -37.87
CA ARG A 532 -24.89 4.28 -38.40
C ARG A 532 -24.68 5.68 -37.81
N GLU A 533 -25.75 6.44 -37.66
CA GLU A 533 -25.81 7.78 -37.10
C GLU A 533 -25.29 7.78 -35.66
N HIS A 534 -25.75 6.83 -34.83
CA HIS A 534 -25.25 6.66 -33.46
C HIS A 534 -23.74 6.39 -33.42
N LYS A 535 -23.23 5.52 -34.30
CA LYS A 535 -21.78 5.23 -34.39
C LYS A 535 -20.97 6.46 -34.80
N LEU A 536 -21.47 7.23 -35.77
CA LEU A 536 -20.84 8.47 -36.22
C LEU A 536 -20.86 9.55 -35.13
N ALA A 537 -21.95 9.62 -34.36
CA ALA A 537 -22.08 10.50 -33.23
C ALA A 537 -21.06 10.15 -32.15
N LEU A 538 -20.98 8.87 -31.74
CA LEU A 538 -19.96 8.38 -30.80
C LEU A 538 -18.53 8.65 -31.29
N GLY A 539 -18.25 8.51 -32.59
CA GLY A 539 -16.95 8.85 -33.17
C GLY A 539 -16.60 10.34 -33.07
N SER A 540 -17.60 11.22 -33.15
CA SER A 540 -17.43 12.68 -33.26
C SER A 540 -17.62 13.46 -31.95
N CYS A 541 -18.28 12.85 -30.96
CA CYS A 541 -18.64 13.48 -29.70
C CYS A 541 -17.42 13.81 -28.82
N SER A 542 -17.60 14.76 -27.91
CA SER A 542 -16.63 15.05 -26.85
C SER A 542 -16.97 14.33 -25.55
N LYS A 543 -18.26 14.04 -25.33
CA LYS A 543 -18.75 13.45 -24.07
C LYS A 543 -19.76 12.35 -24.31
N VAL A 544 -19.64 11.31 -23.47
CA VAL A 544 -20.67 10.29 -23.26
C VAL A 544 -21.14 10.45 -21.82
N ILE A 545 -22.43 10.73 -21.63
CA ILE A 545 -23.03 11.01 -20.33
C ILE A 545 -24.10 9.96 -20.09
N SER A 546 -23.93 9.12 -19.08
CA SER A 546 -24.86 8.02 -18.86
C SER A 546 -25.09 7.66 -17.41
N SER A 547 -26.30 7.22 -17.12
CA SER A 547 -26.69 6.62 -15.84
C SER A 547 -26.13 5.20 -15.66
N HIS A 548 -25.59 4.59 -16.72
CA HIS A 548 -25.07 3.22 -16.72
C HIS A 548 -23.62 3.12 -17.19
N ALA A 549 -22.83 2.22 -16.59
CA ALA A 549 -21.43 1.97 -16.95
C ALA A 549 -21.22 0.62 -17.68
N ASN A 550 -22.28 0.06 -18.27
CA ASN A 550 -22.22 -1.22 -18.97
C ASN A 550 -21.38 -1.12 -20.25
N ARG A 551 -20.97 -2.27 -20.81
CA ARG A 551 -20.10 -2.33 -21.99
C ARG A 551 -20.71 -1.61 -23.21
N TYR A 552 -22.03 -1.66 -23.36
CA TYR A 552 -22.74 -0.96 -24.43
C TYR A 552 -22.65 0.57 -24.33
N VAL A 553 -22.27 1.13 -23.16
CA VAL A 553 -22.00 2.55 -22.96
C VAL A 553 -20.51 2.86 -23.11
N THR A 554 -19.64 2.06 -22.48
CA THR A 554 -18.22 2.42 -22.33
C THR A 554 -17.32 1.85 -23.41
N ASN A 555 -17.77 0.87 -24.20
CA ASN A 555 -16.96 0.15 -25.18
C ASN A 555 -17.85 -0.38 -26.34
N TYR A 556 -18.75 0.47 -26.85
CA TYR A 556 -19.64 0.11 -27.95
C TYR A 556 -18.88 -0.03 -29.29
N LEU A 557 -17.97 0.91 -29.59
CA LEU A 557 -17.15 0.90 -30.80
C LEU A 557 -15.87 0.07 -30.69
N GLY A 558 -15.70 -0.68 -29.60
CA GLY A 558 -14.50 -1.46 -29.31
C GLY A 558 -13.57 -0.81 -28.27
N PRO A 559 -12.44 -1.48 -27.95
CA PRO A 559 -11.55 -1.06 -26.87
C PRO A 559 -11.02 0.36 -27.04
N LYS A 560 -10.94 1.12 -25.94
CA LYS A 560 -10.47 2.51 -25.89
C LYS A 560 -11.38 3.51 -26.61
N MET A 561 -12.66 3.19 -26.78
CA MET A 561 -13.63 4.11 -27.40
C MET A 561 -13.66 5.48 -26.69
N LEU A 562 -13.48 5.48 -25.36
CA LEU A 562 -13.50 6.69 -24.54
C LEU A 562 -12.17 7.44 -24.52
N ALA A 563 -11.11 6.91 -25.13
CA ALA A 563 -9.82 7.62 -25.18
C ALA A 563 -9.96 8.96 -25.92
N GLY A 564 -9.65 10.06 -25.24
CA GLY A 564 -9.81 11.42 -25.76
C GLY A 564 -11.23 11.99 -25.65
N LYS A 565 -12.14 11.29 -24.96
CA LYS A 565 -13.51 11.75 -24.65
C LYS A 565 -13.71 11.77 -23.14
N HIS A 566 -14.66 12.57 -22.67
CA HIS A 566 -15.06 12.52 -21.27
C HIS A 566 -16.27 11.59 -21.08
N TYR A 567 -16.10 10.56 -20.26
CA TYR A 567 -17.21 9.75 -19.79
C TYR A 567 -17.68 10.21 -18.42
N VAL A 568 -18.97 10.54 -18.34
CA VAL A 568 -19.66 11.00 -17.14
C VAL A 568 -20.61 9.91 -16.68
N PHE A 569 -20.37 9.37 -15.49
CA PHE A 569 -21.21 8.37 -14.87
C PHE A 569 -22.16 9.03 -13.86
N LEU A 570 -23.42 9.18 -14.28
CA LEU A 570 -24.50 9.78 -13.47
C LEU A 570 -25.07 8.81 -12.42
N GLN A 571 -24.83 7.50 -12.61
CA GLN A 571 -25.40 6.40 -11.85
C GLN A 571 -26.91 6.22 -12.01
N HIS A 572 -27.38 4.97 -11.97
CA HIS A 572 -28.82 4.62 -11.94
C HIS A 572 -29.36 4.54 -10.51
N GLY A 573 -28.47 4.43 -9.52
CA GLY A 573 -28.81 4.33 -8.10
C GLY A 573 -27.59 4.52 -7.23
N VAL A 574 -27.82 4.79 -5.95
CA VAL A 574 -26.75 5.07 -4.99
C VAL A 574 -25.85 3.85 -4.78
N THR A 575 -24.54 4.04 -4.93
CA THR A 575 -23.51 3.02 -4.69
C THR A 575 -23.30 2.84 -3.19
N LYS A 576 -24.25 2.15 -2.54
CA LYS A 576 -24.24 1.88 -1.10
C LYS A 576 -23.38 0.67 -0.70
N ASP A 577 -23.17 -0.25 -1.64
CA ASP A 577 -22.38 -1.48 -1.51
C ASP A 577 -21.07 -1.40 -2.32
N ASP A 578 -20.09 -2.26 -2.02
CA ASP A 578 -18.81 -2.28 -2.74
C ASP A 578 -18.95 -2.99 -4.10
N ILE A 579 -18.94 -2.18 -5.16
CA ILE A 579 -18.93 -2.59 -6.57
C ILE A 579 -17.61 -2.20 -7.26
N SER A 580 -16.55 -1.95 -6.50
CA SER A 580 -15.24 -1.54 -7.02
C SER A 580 -14.69 -2.51 -8.06
N SER A 581 -14.89 -3.82 -7.88
CA SER A 581 -14.49 -4.82 -8.87
C SER A 581 -15.08 -4.59 -10.25
N TRP A 582 -16.32 -4.08 -10.33
CA TRP A 582 -17.00 -3.81 -11.59
C TRP A 582 -16.61 -2.43 -12.12
N LEU A 583 -16.66 -1.39 -11.28
CA LEU A 583 -16.38 -0.02 -11.69
C LEU A 583 -14.90 0.22 -12.05
N ASN A 584 -13.96 -0.44 -11.38
CA ASN A 584 -12.54 -0.34 -11.69
C ASN A 584 -12.18 -0.99 -13.05
N SER A 585 -13.04 -1.86 -13.58
CA SER A 585 -12.86 -2.48 -14.89
C SER A 585 -13.32 -1.62 -16.07
N LYS A 586 -13.95 -0.47 -15.79
CA LYS A 586 -14.53 0.41 -16.81
C LYS A 586 -13.48 1.32 -17.41
N GLU A 587 -13.65 1.63 -18.71
CA GLU A 587 -12.81 2.60 -19.40
C GLU A 587 -13.12 4.01 -18.87
N ASP A 588 -12.10 4.66 -18.30
CA ASP A 588 -12.00 6.10 -18.04
C ASP A 588 -13.27 6.85 -17.58
N ILE A 589 -13.78 6.57 -16.37
CA ILE A 589 -14.74 7.48 -15.71
C ILE A 589 -14.02 8.79 -15.36
N ASN A 590 -14.39 9.88 -16.02
CA ASN A 590 -13.81 11.20 -15.82
C ASN A 590 -14.59 12.05 -14.79
N CYS A 591 -15.89 11.77 -14.65
CA CYS A 591 -16.77 12.40 -13.67
C CYS A 591 -17.75 11.35 -13.12
N PHE A 592 -17.69 11.11 -11.82
CA PHE A 592 -18.51 10.16 -11.08
C PHE A 592 -19.42 10.97 -10.14
N ILE A 593 -20.71 11.02 -10.47
CA ILE A 593 -21.71 11.75 -9.69
C ILE A 593 -22.11 10.94 -8.45
N THR A 594 -22.06 11.53 -7.26
CA THR A 594 -22.58 10.93 -6.02
C THR A 594 -23.67 11.80 -5.41
N THR A 595 -24.53 11.18 -4.60
CA THR A 595 -25.67 11.86 -3.95
C THR A 595 -25.51 12.03 -2.44
N SER A 596 -24.62 11.26 -1.81
CA SER A 596 -24.43 11.28 -0.35
C SER A 596 -22.97 11.55 0.04
N PRO A 597 -22.70 12.30 1.13
CA PRO A 597 -21.35 12.46 1.66
C PRO A 597 -20.66 11.13 1.96
N TYR A 598 -21.42 10.13 2.43
CA TYR A 598 -20.89 8.80 2.74
C TYR A 598 -20.49 8.04 1.48
N GLU A 599 -21.30 8.12 0.41
CA GLU A 599 -21.00 7.53 -0.88
C GLU A 599 -19.75 8.18 -1.49
N TYR A 600 -19.73 9.51 -1.52
CA TYR A 600 -18.60 10.32 -1.98
C TYR A 600 -17.29 9.89 -1.30
N GLN A 601 -17.28 9.84 0.03
CA GLN A 601 -16.14 9.39 0.82
C GLN A 601 -15.75 7.94 0.48
N SER A 602 -16.71 7.01 0.47
CA SER A 602 -16.43 5.59 0.21
C SER A 602 -15.74 5.32 -1.14
N ILE A 603 -15.91 6.21 -2.12
CA ILE A 603 -15.30 6.08 -3.45
C ILE A 603 -13.94 6.77 -3.51
N HIS A 604 -13.74 7.95 -2.93
CA HIS A 604 -12.49 8.71 -3.11
C HIS A 604 -11.49 8.58 -1.94
N GLU A 605 -11.91 8.13 -0.77
CA GLU A 605 -11.07 8.14 0.44
C GLU A 605 -9.89 7.16 0.37
N ASP A 606 -8.88 7.39 1.21
CA ASP A 606 -7.76 6.49 1.36
C ASP A 606 -8.20 5.17 2.05
N GLY A 607 -7.68 4.06 1.54
CA GLY A 607 -8.05 2.71 2.00
C GLY A 607 -9.23 2.10 1.23
N SER A 608 -10.01 2.90 0.50
CA SER A 608 -11.04 2.41 -0.40
C SER A 608 -10.45 1.66 -1.61
N ARG A 609 -11.20 0.66 -2.11
CA ARG A 609 -10.81 -0.17 -3.25
C ARG A 609 -11.05 0.49 -4.62
N TYR A 610 -11.81 1.58 -4.66
CA TYR A 610 -12.10 2.31 -5.90
C TYR A 610 -10.87 3.07 -6.41
N TYR A 611 -10.69 3.11 -7.72
CA TYR A 611 -9.54 3.77 -8.36
C TYR A 611 -9.62 5.30 -8.44
N TYR A 612 -10.74 5.88 -8.02
CA TYR A 612 -11.08 7.29 -8.26
C TYR A 612 -10.60 8.18 -7.11
N THR A 613 -10.06 9.35 -7.46
CA THR A 613 -9.64 10.39 -6.51
C THR A 613 -10.70 11.49 -6.44
N LYS A 614 -10.49 12.53 -5.62
CA LYS A 614 -11.35 13.73 -5.63
C LYS A 614 -11.38 14.45 -6.99
N LYS A 615 -10.46 14.14 -7.91
CA LYS A 615 -10.50 14.69 -9.28
C LYS A 615 -11.71 14.15 -10.06
N GLU A 616 -12.02 12.87 -9.89
CA GLU A 616 -13.06 12.20 -10.68
C GLU A 616 -14.41 12.16 -9.97
N VAL A 617 -14.45 12.17 -8.63
CA VAL A 617 -15.70 12.01 -7.87
C VAL A 617 -16.24 13.36 -7.46
N VAL A 618 -17.55 13.59 -7.63
CA VAL A 618 -18.22 14.85 -7.27
C VAL A 618 -19.53 14.58 -6.53
N LEU A 619 -19.76 15.32 -5.45
CA LEU A 619 -21.02 15.30 -4.69
C LEU A 619 -21.95 16.36 -5.27
N THR A 620 -22.99 15.93 -6.00
CA THR A 620 -23.92 16.86 -6.67
C THR A 620 -25.38 16.57 -6.39
N GLY A 621 -25.72 15.40 -5.84
CA GLY A 621 -27.11 14.92 -5.86
C GLY A 621 -27.43 14.29 -7.22
N PHE A 622 -28.52 13.53 -7.30
CA PHE A 622 -28.96 12.97 -8.59
C PHE A 622 -29.82 13.97 -9.37
N PRO A 623 -29.57 14.21 -10.67
CA PRO A 623 -30.41 15.06 -11.51
C PRO A 623 -31.92 14.78 -11.38
N ARG A 624 -32.31 13.50 -11.32
CA ARG A 624 -33.71 13.10 -11.20
C ARG A 624 -34.37 13.48 -9.87
N HIS A 625 -33.58 13.73 -8.82
CA HIS A 625 -34.10 14.12 -7.51
C HIS A 625 -34.70 15.53 -7.50
N ASP A 626 -34.33 16.42 -8.43
CA ASP A 626 -34.92 17.76 -8.53
C ASP A 626 -36.43 17.68 -8.73
N LYS A 627 -36.87 16.78 -9.63
CA LYS A 627 -38.29 16.55 -9.89
C LYS A 627 -38.98 15.80 -8.74
N LEU A 628 -38.32 14.79 -8.15
CA LEU A 628 -38.89 14.04 -7.02
C LEU A 628 -39.18 14.94 -5.81
N VAL A 629 -38.23 15.81 -5.45
CA VAL A 629 -38.38 16.67 -4.27
C VAL A 629 -39.41 17.77 -4.51
N ALA A 630 -39.58 18.24 -5.75
CA ALA A 630 -40.58 19.25 -6.09
C ALA A 630 -42.02 18.71 -6.12
N ALA A 631 -42.21 17.40 -6.31
CA ALA A 631 -43.53 16.79 -6.41
C ALA A 631 -44.27 16.81 -5.05
N ARG A 632 -45.57 17.17 -5.07
CA ARG A 632 -46.44 17.21 -3.88
C ARG A 632 -47.58 16.19 -3.90
N ASN A 633 -47.61 15.30 -4.88
CA ASN A 633 -48.63 14.27 -4.95
C ASN A 633 -48.24 13.13 -4.01
N ASN A 634 -49.11 12.73 -3.09
CA ASN A 634 -48.90 11.59 -2.20
C ASN A 634 -50.22 10.83 -2.07
N GLU A 635 -50.28 9.62 -2.60
CA GLU A 635 -51.40 8.70 -2.37
C GLU A 635 -51.09 7.89 -1.10
N ARG A 636 -52.13 7.43 -0.40
CA ARG A 636 -51.98 6.43 0.67
C ARG A 636 -51.63 5.07 0.06
N LEU A 637 -50.41 4.94 -0.46
CA LEU A 637 -49.94 3.79 -1.23
C LEU A 637 -48.72 3.15 -0.56
N ILE A 638 -48.80 1.84 -0.31
CA ILE A 638 -47.69 0.98 0.10
C ILE A 638 -47.09 0.36 -1.17
N VAL A 639 -45.84 0.67 -1.50
CA VAL A 639 -45.16 0.04 -2.64
C VAL A 639 -44.23 -1.06 -2.15
N ILE A 640 -44.41 -2.27 -2.67
CA ILE A 640 -43.55 -3.42 -2.41
C ILE A 640 -42.60 -3.56 -3.60
N MET A 641 -41.30 -3.36 -3.37
CA MET A 641 -40.31 -3.18 -4.44
C MET A 641 -39.02 -4.02 -4.22
N PRO A 642 -39.08 -5.36 -4.33
CA PRO A 642 -37.91 -6.21 -4.11
C PRO A 642 -36.86 -6.09 -5.21
N THR A 643 -35.59 -6.28 -4.82
CA THR A 643 -34.47 -6.43 -5.77
C THR A 643 -34.27 -7.89 -6.20
N TRP A 644 -33.28 -8.14 -7.06
CA TRP A 644 -32.99 -9.46 -7.65
C TRP A 644 -31.72 -10.10 -7.06
N ARG A 645 -31.57 -11.42 -7.22
CA ARG A 645 -30.32 -12.15 -6.92
C ARG A 645 -29.76 -12.76 -8.19
N GLN A 646 -28.44 -12.81 -8.30
CA GLN A 646 -27.80 -13.37 -9.50
C GLN A 646 -28.02 -14.89 -9.60
N THR A 647 -28.16 -15.56 -8.45
CA THR A 647 -28.32 -17.01 -8.34
C THR A 647 -29.72 -17.51 -8.69
N ILE A 648 -30.72 -16.64 -8.75
CA ILE A 648 -32.13 -17.05 -8.92
C ILE A 648 -32.69 -16.75 -10.32
N VAL A 649 -31.97 -15.97 -11.13
CA VAL A 649 -32.40 -15.61 -12.50
C VAL A 649 -31.56 -16.35 -13.54
N GLY A 650 -32.14 -16.64 -14.70
CA GLY A 650 -31.42 -17.33 -15.77
C GLY A 650 -30.27 -16.53 -16.39
N PRO A 651 -29.45 -17.20 -17.24
CA PRO A 651 -28.31 -16.60 -17.92
C PRO A 651 -28.73 -15.50 -18.90
N VAL A 652 -27.81 -14.57 -19.17
CA VAL A 652 -27.99 -13.49 -20.14
C VAL A 652 -28.06 -14.05 -21.57
N THR A 653 -29.00 -13.55 -22.38
CA THR A 653 -29.18 -13.90 -23.79
C THR A 653 -28.72 -12.75 -24.70
N GLY A 654 -27.80 -13.02 -25.62
CA GLY A 654 -27.28 -12.02 -26.57
C GLY A 654 -26.31 -10.99 -25.95
N ASP A 655 -26.16 -9.83 -26.61
CA ASP A 655 -25.25 -8.74 -26.20
C ASP A 655 -25.91 -7.69 -25.27
N GLY A 656 -27.20 -7.85 -24.95
CA GLY A 656 -28.02 -6.93 -24.12
C GLY A 656 -28.23 -7.38 -22.67
N GLU A 657 -29.24 -6.83 -22.00
CA GLU A 657 -29.60 -7.18 -20.61
C GLU A 657 -30.65 -8.30 -20.47
N ALA A 658 -31.16 -8.84 -21.60
CA ALA A 658 -32.17 -9.90 -21.60
C ALA A 658 -31.66 -11.21 -20.97
N ARG A 659 -32.54 -11.97 -20.30
CA ARG A 659 -32.20 -13.22 -19.62
C ARG A 659 -33.20 -14.32 -19.92
N ALA A 660 -32.73 -15.56 -19.94
CA ALA A 660 -33.62 -16.73 -19.94
C ALA A 660 -34.36 -16.86 -18.59
N LEU A 661 -35.51 -17.52 -18.59
CA LEU A 661 -36.24 -17.84 -17.35
C LEU A 661 -35.56 -19.00 -16.61
N ASN A 662 -35.50 -18.91 -15.29
CA ASN A 662 -35.12 -20.00 -14.40
C ASN A 662 -36.36 -20.85 -14.08
N PRO A 663 -36.42 -22.14 -14.48
CA PRO A 663 -37.58 -23.00 -14.22
C PRO A 663 -37.82 -23.23 -12.72
N ASP A 664 -36.76 -23.19 -11.89
CA ASP A 664 -36.84 -23.47 -10.45
C ASP A 664 -37.02 -22.20 -9.60
N PHE A 665 -37.39 -21.07 -10.21
CA PHE A 665 -37.46 -19.77 -9.53
C PHE A 665 -38.37 -19.78 -8.29
N MET A 666 -39.54 -20.42 -8.37
CA MET A 666 -40.51 -20.48 -7.26
C MET A 666 -40.04 -21.34 -6.08
N GLU A 667 -39.04 -22.21 -6.28
CA GLU A 667 -38.44 -23.00 -5.21
C GLU A 667 -37.40 -22.23 -4.39
N THR A 668 -37.04 -21.03 -4.83
CA THR A 668 -36.07 -20.20 -4.14
C THR A 668 -36.65 -19.57 -2.88
N GLU A 669 -35.80 -19.41 -1.85
CA GLU A 669 -36.17 -18.67 -0.63
C GLU A 669 -36.71 -17.28 -0.95
N PHE A 670 -36.12 -16.60 -1.95
CA PHE A 670 -36.59 -15.30 -2.43
C PHE A 670 -38.05 -15.31 -2.87
N ALA A 671 -38.41 -16.23 -3.79
CA ALA A 671 -39.76 -16.30 -4.31
C ALA A 671 -40.76 -16.65 -3.21
N ARG A 672 -40.44 -17.66 -2.37
CA ARG A 672 -41.30 -18.09 -1.26
C ARG A 672 -41.56 -16.98 -0.24
N SER A 673 -40.53 -16.22 0.15
CA SER A 673 -40.67 -15.13 1.11
C SER A 673 -41.53 -13.98 0.58
N TRP A 674 -41.31 -13.53 -0.66
CA TRP A 674 -42.14 -12.47 -1.23
C TRP A 674 -43.56 -12.93 -1.56
N TYR A 675 -43.72 -14.18 -2.02
CA TYR A 675 -45.02 -14.80 -2.22
C TYR A 675 -45.83 -14.83 -0.91
N GLY A 676 -45.19 -15.19 0.21
CA GLY A 676 -45.81 -15.17 1.53
C GLY A 676 -46.31 -13.77 1.93
N VAL A 677 -45.50 -12.73 1.70
CA VAL A 677 -45.89 -11.34 2.02
C VAL A 677 -47.10 -10.87 1.22
N ILE A 678 -47.09 -11.05 -0.11
CA ILE A 678 -48.19 -10.55 -0.98
C ILE A 678 -49.51 -11.31 -0.76
N HIS A 679 -49.44 -12.59 -0.35
CA HIS A 679 -50.61 -13.42 -0.04
C HIS A 679 -51.03 -13.38 1.44
N SER A 680 -50.30 -12.68 2.29
CA SER A 680 -50.59 -12.68 3.73
C SER A 680 -51.94 -12.00 4.00
N PRO A 681 -52.87 -12.65 4.75
CA PRO A 681 -54.13 -12.02 5.15
C PRO A 681 -53.94 -10.74 5.98
N LEU A 682 -52.78 -10.59 6.65
CA LEU A 682 -52.45 -9.40 7.41
C LEU A 682 -52.19 -8.18 6.52
N LEU A 683 -51.63 -8.36 5.33
CA LEU A 683 -51.39 -7.26 4.38
C LEU A 683 -52.72 -6.64 3.96
N LYS A 684 -53.66 -7.48 3.50
CA LYS A 684 -55.02 -7.04 3.14
C LYS A 684 -55.73 -6.37 4.31
N LYS A 685 -55.72 -7.01 5.49
CA LYS A 685 -56.34 -6.47 6.70
C LYS A 685 -55.82 -5.08 7.05
N TYR A 686 -54.49 -4.87 7.04
CA TYR A 686 -53.92 -3.57 7.40
C TYR A 686 -54.12 -2.51 6.32
N ALA A 687 -54.05 -2.90 5.04
CA ALA A 687 -54.38 -2.02 3.92
C ALA A 687 -55.82 -1.49 4.05
N GLU A 688 -56.80 -2.36 4.26
CA GLU A 688 -58.21 -1.99 4.45
C GLU A 688 -58.45 -1.21 5.75
N GLN A 689 -57.83 -1.63 6.86
CA GLN A 689 -58.03 -1.01 8.18
C GLN A 689 -57.54 0.45 8.24
N TYR A 690 -56.45 0.77 7.54
CA TYR A 690 -55.83 2.11 7.57
C TYR A 690 -56.02 2.92 6.27
N ASP A 691 -56.85 2.42 5.34
CA ASP A 691 -57.14 3.04 4.04
C ASP A 691 -55.87 3.27 3.18
N PHE A 692 -55.06 2.22 3.03
CA PHE A 692 -53.90 2.21 2.14
C PHE A 692 -54.13 1.27 0.96
N LYS A 693 -53.78 1.73 -0.24
CA LYS A 693 -53.60 0.86 -1.41
C LYS A 693 -52.26 0.15 -1.34
N VAL A 694 -52.14 -0.96 -2.06
CA VAL A 694 -50.89 -1.71 -2.18
C VAL A 694 -50.52 -1.83 -3.65
N ALA A 695 -49.26 -1.58 -3.98
CA ALA A 695 -48.71 -1.87 -5.30
C ALA A 695 -47.48 -2.79 -5.20
N PHE A 696 -47.34 -3.69 -6.16
CA PHE A 696 -46.19 -4.56 -6.31
C PHE A 696 -45.41 -4.19 -7.57
N PHE A 697 -44.15 -3.81 -7.39
CA PHE A 697 -43.27 -3.37 -8.47
C PHE A 697 -41.89 -4.02 -8.34
N PRO A 698 -41.73 -5.30 -8.71
CA PRO A 698 -40.46 -5.96 -8.57
C PRO A 698 -39.43 -5.42 -9.58
N HIS A 699 -38.13 -5.57 -9.25
CA HIS A 699 -37.03 -5.19 -10.13
C HIS A 699 -37.18 -5.76 -11.55
N ALA A 700 -36.68 -5.07 -12.58
CA ALA A 700 -36.78 -5.48 -14.00
C ALA A 700 -36.42 -6.95 -14.26
N ASN A 701 -35.34 -7.47 -13.65
CA ASN A 701 -34.95 -8.89 -13.76
C ASN A 701 -35.92 -9.90 -13.13
N ILE A 702 -36.86 -9.45 -12.29
CA ILE A 702 -37.91 -10.25 -11.65
C ILE A 702 -39.26 -10.09 -12.36
N GLN A 703 -39.49 -8.98 -13.07
CA GLN A 703 -40.75 -8.76 -13.82
C GLN A 703 -41.13 -9.90 -14.80
N PRO A 704 -40.20 -10.57 -15.49
CA PRO A 704 -40.53 -11.76 -16.30
C PRO A 704 -41.16 -12.93 -15.53
N TYR A 705 -41.06 -12.95 -14.20
CA TYR A 705 -41.61 -13.97 -13.32
C TYR A 705 -42.94 -13.54 -12.67
N LEU A 706 -43.48 -12.36 -13.00
CA LEU A 706 -44.71 -11.81 -12.38
C LEU A 706 -45.90 -12.77 -12.45
N SER A 707 -46.07 -13.50 -13.55
CA SER A 707 -47.16 -14.47 -13.69
C SER A 707 -47.09 -15.62 -12.68
N PHE A 708 -45.90 -15.95 -12.16
CA PHE A 708 -45.74 -17.00 -11.15
C PHE A 708 -46.09 -16.52 -9.74
N PHE A 709 -46.17 -15.21 -9.51
CA PHE A 709 -46.52 -14.66 -8.20
C PHE A 709 -48.03 -14.64 -7.94
N GLU A 710 -48.89 -14.94 -8.92
CA GLU A 710 -50.36 -14.97 -8.75
C GLU A 710 -50.90 -13.80 -7.91
N VAL A 711 -50.46 -12.57 -8.24
CA VAL A 711 -50.65 -11.40 -7.38
C VAL A 711 -52.15 -11.14 -7.13
N PRO A 712 -52.61 -11.04 -5.86
CA PRO A 712 -54.02 -10.81 -5.56
C PRO A 712 -54.59 -9.51 -6.14
N ASP A 713 -55.86 -9.52 -6.58
CA ASP A 713 -56.54 -8.39 -7.27
C ASP A 713 -56.54 -7.05 -6.52
N TYR A 714 -56.41 -7.07 -5.19
CA TYR A 714 -56.37 -5.84 -4.37
C TYR A 714 -54.99 -5.14 -4.42
N ILE A 715 -53.98 -5.78 -5.03
CA ILE A 715 -52.62 -5.27 -5.20
C ILE A 715 -52.44 -4.83 -6.66
N GLU A 716 -52.13 -3.56 -6.86
CA GLU A 716 -51.79 -2.99 -8.17
C GLU A 716 -50.43 -3.54 -8.65
N VAL A 717 -50.38 -4.28 -9.75
CA VAL A 717 -49.12 -4.68 -10.37
C VAL A 717 -48.64 -3.57 -11.29
N ILE A 718 -47.44 -3.05 -11.01
CA ILE A 718 -46.80 -2.02 -11.82
C ILE A 718 -45.57 -2.64 -12.48
N THR A 719 -45.27 -2.24 -13.71
CA THR A 719 -44.09 -2.66 -14.47
C THR A 719 -43.40 -1.44 -15.08
N HIS A 720 -42.19 -1.65 -15.62
CA HIS A 720 -41.50 -0.58 -16.34
C HIS A 720 -42.20 -0.15 -17.63
N ALA A 721 -43.20 -0.92 -18.11
CA ALA A 721 -43.99 -0.55 -19.29
C ALA A 721 -45.14 0.41 -18.97
N ASP A 722 -45.53 0.56 -17.70
CA ASP A 722 -46.70 1.35 -17.27
C ASP A 722 -46.38 2.85 -17.10
N GLY A 723 -45.16 3.27 -17.46
CA GLY A 723 -44.72 4.66 -17.47
C GLY A 723 -43.61 4.96 -16.47
N SER A 724 -43.53 6.22 -16.05
CA SER A 724 -42.39 6.73 -15.28
C SER A 724 -42.31 6.15 -13.86
N ILE A 725 -41.15 5.62 -13.50
CA ILE A 725 -40.88 5.10 -12.16
C ILE A 725 -40.94 6.21 -11.09
N GLN A 726 -40.61 7.44 -11.48
CA GLN A 726 -40.71 8.61 -10.62
C GLN A 726 -42.14 8.82 -10.11
N ASN A 727 -43.14 8.53 -10.95
CA ASN A 727 -44.55 8.65 -10.56
C ASN A 727 -44.91 7.65 -9.46
N VAL A 728 -44.35 6.44 -9.49
CA VAL A 728 -44.54 5.43 -8.43
C VAL A 728 -44.00 5.96 -7.10
N PHE A 729 -42.80 6.53 -7.09
CA PHE A 729 -42.20 7.10 -5.87
C PHE A 729 -42.96 8.32 -5.34
N ASN A 730 -43.49 9.16 -6.24
CA ASN A 730 -44.33 10.29 -5.85
C ASN A 730 -45.64 9.81 -5.22
N ARG A 731 -46.36 8.89 -5.86
CA ARG A 731 -47.62 8.31 -5.35
C ARG A 731 -47.42 7.59 -4.02
N ALA A 732 -46.31 6.87 -3.82
CA ALA A 732 -46.06 6.07 -2.63
C ALA A 732 -45.98 6.91 -1.35
N SER A 733 -46.67 6.49 -0.29
CA SER A 733 -46.47 7.03 1.07
C SER A 733 -45.35 6.29 1.81
N MET A 734 -45.13 5.01 1.51
CA MET A 734 -44.03 4.21 2.06
C MET A 734 -43.64 3.06 1.13
N MET A 735 -42.50 2.42 1.45
CA MET A 735 -42.02 1.25 0.71
C MET A 735 -41.65 0.08 1.62
N ILE A 736 -41.87 -1.13 1.11
CA ILE A 736 -41.27 -2.36 1.61
C ILE A 736 -40.30 -2.86 0.54
N THR A 737 -39.04 -3.04 0.89
CA THR A 737 -37.97 -3.51 -0.02
C THR A 737 -36.98 -4.37 0.76
N ASP A 738 -36.00 -4.98 0.11
CA ASP A 738 -34.93 -5.76 0.74
C ASP A 738 -33.59 -5.01 0.80
N TYR A 739 -32.81 -5.05 -0.29
CA TYR A 739 -31.47 -4.46 -0.43
C TYR A 739 -31.42 -3.45 -1.57
N SER A 740 -32.57 -3.03 -2.10
CA SER A 740 -32.63 -2.15 -3.25
C SER A 740 -32.17 -0.71 -2.93
N SER A 741 -31.42 -0.09 -3.84
CA SER A 741 -31.03 1.33 -3.75
C SER A 741 -32.21 2.28 -4.01
N VAL A 742 -33.34 1.79 -4.53
CA VAL A 742 -34.57 2.58 -4.74
C VAL A 742 -35.15 3.13 -3.43
N ALA A 743 -34.77 2.55 -2.28
CA ALA A 743 -35.07 3.12 -0.97
C ALA A 743 -34.61 4.58 -0.82
N PHE A 744 -33.53 4.97 -1.51
CA PHE A 744 -33.00 6.33 -1.51
C PHE A 744 -33.95 7.33 -2.22
N GLU A 745 -34.69 6.87 -3.24
CA GLU A 745 -35.64 7.69 -4.00
C GLU A 745 -36.90 8.06 -3.19
N LEU A 746 -37.32 7.19 -2.25
CA LEU A 746 -38.36 7.54 -1.28
C LEU A 746 -37.80 8.37 -0.13
N ALA A 747 -36.62 8.01 0.36
CA ALA A 747 -36.00 8.69 1.49
C ALA A 747 -35.74 10.17 1.18
N VAL A 748 -35.31 10.51 -0.04
CA VAL A 748 -35.11 11.92 -0.45
C VAL A 748 -36.43 12.73 -0.44
N GLN A 749 -37.59 12.10 -0.32
CA GLN A 749 -38.90 12.75 -0.14
C GLN A 749 -39.40 12.72 1.32
N ASN A 750 -38.56 12.35 2.30
CA ASN A 750 -38.95 12.12 3.70
C ASN A 750 -39.97 10.98 3.91
N LYS A 751 -39.95 9.93 3.08
CA LYS A 751 -40.86 8.79 3.20
C LYS A 751 -40.15 7.58 3.84
N PRO A 752 -40.81 6.80 4.71
CA PRO A 752 -40.17 5.70 5.42
C PRO A 752 -40.09 4.43 4.56
N VAL A 753 -39.16 3.56 4.93
CA VAL A 753 -38.92 2.27 4.27
C VAL A 753 -38.87 1.15 5.30
N ILE A 754 -39.45 -0.02 5.02
CA ILE A 754 -39.16 -1.26 5.75
C ILE A 754 -38.23 -2.12 4.91
N TYR A 755 -37.12 -2.58 5.50
CA TYR A 755 -36.19 -3.50 4.87
C TYR A 755 -36.49 -4.94 5.31
N TYR A 756 -37.02 -5.78 4.41
CA TYR A 756 -37.26 -7.19 4.63
C TYR A 756 -36.09 -8.03 4.09
N GLN A 757 -35.20 -8.47 4.99
CA GLN A 757 -33.88 -9.04 4.68
C GLN A 757 -33.75 -10.49 5.19
N PHE A 758 -34.64 -11.37 4.76
CA PHE A 758 -34.69 -12.78 5.16
C PHE A 758 -33.42 -13.58 4.78
N ASP A 759 -32.76 -13.22 3.68
CA ASP A 759 -31.64 -13.97 3.07
C ASP A 759 -30.27 -13.28 3.18
N ALA A 760 -30.04 -12.45 4.21
CA ALA A 760 -28.84 -11.60 4.31
C ALA A 760 -27.52 -12.36 4.17
N LYS A 761 -27.42 -13.56 4.75
CA LYS A 761 -26.23 -14.42 4.65
C LYS A 761 -25.95 -14.83 3.20
N ALA A 762 -26.98 -15.17 2.43
CA ALA A 762 -26.84 -15.57 1.04
C ALA A 762 -26.55 -14.35 0.15
N CYS A 763 -27.22 -13.22 0.39
CA CYS A 763 -27.03 -11.99 -0.40
C CYS A 763 -25.59 -11.47 -0.35
N PHE A 764 -24.97 -11.45 0.84
CA PHE A 764 -23.60 -10.97 1.04
C PHE A 764 -22.52 -12.08 0.97
N SER A 765 -22.88 -13.28 0.51
CA SER A 765 -21.94 -14.41 0.38
C SER A 765 -20.93 -14.26 -0.79
N GLY A 766 -21.11 -13.26 -1.65
CA GLY A 766 -20.34 -13.10 -2.89
C GLY A 766 -20.95 -13.77 -4.12
N ALA A 767 -22.09 -14.44 -3.97
CA ALA A 767 -22.85 -15.02 -5.07
C ALA A 767 -23.64 -13.96 -5.87
N HIS A 768 -23.78 -12.75 -5.33
CA HIS A 768 -24.39 -11.60 -6.00
C HIS A 768 -23.34 -10.58 -6.46
N ILE A 769 -23.75 -9.57 -7.23
CA ILE A 769 -22.85 -8.67 -7.97
C ILE A 769 -22.08 -7.67 -7.08
N TYR A 770 -22.47 -7.49 -5.82
CA TYR A 770 -21.84 -6.56 -4.88
C TYR A 770 -21.47 -7.26 -3.57
N SER A 771 -20.49 -6.71 -2.86
CA SER A 771 -20.15 -7.09 -1.49
C SER A 771 -20.50 -5.95 -0.52
N LYS A 772 -20.55 -6.23 0.79
CA LYS A 772 -20.96 -5.26 1.80
C LYS A 772 -20.10 -3.99 1.71
N GLY A 773 -20.73 -2.85 1.46
CA GLY A 773 -20.08 -1.53 1.43
C GLY A 773 -20.16 -0.76 2.74
N TYR A 774 -20.16 0.57 2.65
CA TYR A 774 -20.24 1.45 3.82
C TYR A 774 -21.65 1.48 4.46
N PHE A 775 -22.69 1.15 3.69
CA PHE A 775 -24.07 1.31 4.12
C PHE A 775 -24.55 0.16 5.00
N ASP A 776 -24.61 0.39 6.31
CA ASP A 776 -25.27 -0.51 7.25
C ASP A 776 -26.76 -0.15 7.40
N TYR A 777 -27.66 -1.03 6.98
CA TYR A 777 -29.11 -0.76 7.00
C TYR A 777 -29.67 -0.46 8.39
N ARG A 778 -29.12 -1.06 9.45
CA ARG A 778 -29.61 -0.83 10.83
C ARG A 778 -29.13 0.53 11.35
N LYS A 779 -27.91 0.93 11.01
CA LYS A 779 -27.29 2.20 11.43
C LYS A 779 -27.70 3.38 10.55
N HIS A 780 -27.70 3.22 9.24
CA HIS A 780 -27.87 4.27 8.23
C HIS A 780 -29.24 4.21 7.52
N GLY A 781 -29.93 3.07 7.52
CA GLY A 781 -31.17 2.88 6.77
C GLY A 781 -32.34 3.78 7.20
N PHE A 782 -33.29 3.93 6.27
CA PHE A 782 -34.44 4.85 6.34
C PHE A 782 -35.69 4.23 7.00
N GLY A 783 -35.50 3.17 7.79
CA GLY A 783 -36.52 2.57 8.63
C GLY A 783 -36.08 1.21 9.18
N PRO A 784 -37.01 0.40 9.71
CA PRO A 784 -36.66 -0.84 10.39
C PRO A 784 -36.13 -1.91 9.42
N VAL A 785 -35.23 -2.75 9.92
CA VAL A 785 -34.72 -3.95 9.24
C VAL A 785 -35.29 -5.16 9.94
N VAL A 786 -36.01 -6.00 9.21
CA VAL A 786 -36.72 -7.17 9.70
C VAL A 786 -36.32 -8.40 8.90
N GLU A 787 -36.27 -9.57 9.54
CA GLU A 787 -35.82 -10.82 8.89
C GLU A 787 -36.96 -11.83 8.75
N THR A 788 -38.06 -11.64 9.49
CA THR A 788 -39.23 -12.53 9.46
C THR A 788 -40.50 -11.82 9.03
N GLU A 789 -41.44 -12.56 8.44
CA GLU A 789 -42.75 -12.04 8.04
C GLU A 789 -43.53 -11.46 9.24
N LYS A 790 -43.44 -12.11 10.40
CA LYS A 790 -44.08 -11.65 11.64
C LYS A 790 -43.59 -10.27 12.08
N GLU A 791 -42.27 -10.04 12.01
CA GLU A 791 -41.67 -8.73 12.34
C GLU A 791 -42.06 -7.68 11.30
N LEU A 792 -42.06 -8.04 10.01
CA LEU A 792 -42.50 -7.16 8.92
C LEU A 792 -43.91 -6.62 9.17
N PHE A 793 -44.88 -7.49 9.44
CA PHE A 793 -46.26 -7.05 9.69
C PHE A 793 -46.43 -6.26 10.99
N LYS A 794 -45.61 -6.53 12.01
CA LYS A 794 -45.58 -5.73 13.25
C LYS A 794 -45.12 -4.29 12.97
N GLU A 795 -44.02 -4.13 12.23
CA GLU A 795 -43.48 -2.82 11.87
C GLU A 795 -44.40 -2.10 10.87
N LEU A 796 -44.98 -2.81 9.91
CA LEU A 796 -45.97 -2.27 8.97
C LEU A 796 -47.18 -1.69 9.71
N ASN A 797 -47.78 -2.46 10.62
CA ASN A 797 -48.90 -1.97 11.44
C ASN A 797 -48.52 -0.73 12.27
N THR A 798 -47.29 -0.67 12.78
CA THR A 798 -46.79 0.48 13.53
C THR A 798 -46.67 1.74 12.67
N LEU A 799 -46.12 1.60 11.46
CA LEU A 799 -46.01 2.73 10.52
C LEU A 799 -47.37 3.19 9.98
N LEU A 800 -48.26 2.26 9.61
CA LEU A 800 -49.58 2.61 9.07
C LEU A 800 -50.47 3.29 10.12
N LYS A 801 -50.39 2.89 11.40
CA LYS A 801 -51.06 3.60 12.51
C LYS A 801 -50.61 5.05 12.64
N ASN A 802 -49.36 5.34 12.29
CA ASN A 802 -48.78 6.68 12.33
C ASN A 802 -48.78 7.35 10.94
N ASP A 803 -49.71 6.94 10.07
CA ASP A 803 -49.91 7.49 8.74
C ASP A 803 -48.65 7.48 7.85
N ALA A 804 -47.82 6.44 8.00
CA ALA A 804 -46.53 6.32 7.32
C ALA A 804 -45.59 7.53 7.52
N VAL A 805 -45.71 8.25 8.65
CA VAL A 805 -44.78 9.34 8.98
C VAL A 805 -43.50 8.77 9.62
N PRO A 806 -42.30 9.09 9.09
CA PRO A 806 -41.05 8.62 9.68
C PRO A 806 -40.81 9.22 11.07
N SER A 807 -40.17 8.44 11.95
CA SER A 807 -39.72 8.96 13.25
C SER A 807 -38.64 10.04 13.09
N ALA A 808 -38.49 10.91 14.11
CA ALA A 808 -37.44 11.95 14.13
C ALA A 808 -36.03 11.39 13.91
N LYS A 809 -35.76 10.19 14.42
CA LYS A 809 -34.49 9.47 14.20
C LYS A 809 -34.25 9.14 12.73
N ILE A 810 -35.29 8.70 12.01
CA ILE A 810 -35.21 8.39 10.57
C ILE A 810 -35.09 9.68 9.75
N LEU A 811 -35.85 10.73 10.07
CA LEU A 811 -35.72 12.03 9.40
C LEU A 811 -34.31 12.61 9.54
N LYS A 812 -33.68 12.47 10.71
CA LYS A 812 -32.28 12.86 10.90
C LYS A 812 -31.35 12.09 9.97
N ARG A 813 -31.49 10.76 9.88
CA ARG A 813 -30.68 9.93 8.96
C ARG A 813 -30.85 10.32 7.50
N ILE A 814 -32.08 10.62 7.09
CA ILE A 814 -32.40 11.12 5.75
C ILE A 814 -31.68 12.45 5.49
N SER A 815 -31.79 13.41 6.42
CA SER A 815 -31.12 14.72 6.29
C SER A 815 -29.60 14.59 6.23
N ASP A 816 -29.00 13.73 7.05
CA ASP A 816 -27.55 13.48 7.04
C ASP A 816 -27.10 12.80 5.72
N THR A 817 -27.99 12.04 5.08
CA THR A 817 -27.69 11.32 3.83
C THR A 817 -27.78 12.22 2.61
N PHE A 818 -28.77 13.12 2.54
CA PHE A 818 -29.07 13.97 1.40
C PHE A 818 -28.87 15.45 1.75
N PRO A 819 -27.64 15.98 1.59
CA PRO A 819 -27.36 17.39 1.86
C PRO A 819 -28.01 18.34 0.83
N PHE A 820 -28.34 17.83 -0.37
CA PHE A 820 -28.92 18.61 -1.46
C PHE A 820 -30.32 18.13 -1.80
N ARG A 821 -31.31 18.93 -1.38
CA ARG A 821 -32.74 18.77 -1.67
C ARG A 821 -33.37 20.11 -2.06
N ASP A 822 -32.55 20.95 -2.68
CA ASP A 822 -32.83 22.34 -3.05
C ASP A 822 -33.35 22.50 -4.49
N GLY A 823 -33.41 21.40 -5.27
CA GLY A 823 -33.85 21.41 -6.66
C GLY A 823 -32.78 21.86 -7.65
N LEU A 824 -31.50 21.89 -7.24
CA LEU A 824 -30.39 22.34 -8.09
C LEU A 824 -29.45 21.20 -8.54
N ASN A 825 -29.84 19.92 -8.38
CA ASN A 825 -29.05 18.72 -8.73
C ASN A 825 -28.55 18.72 -10.18
N CYS A 826 -29.40 19.07 -11.13
CA CYS A 826 -29.03 19.20 -12.54
C CYS A 826 -27.97 20.30 -12.77
N GLU A 827 -28.09 21.43 -12.06
CA GLU A 827 -27.15 22.55 -12.19
C GLU A 827 -25.74 22.19 -11.73
N ARG A 828 -25.57 21.69 -10.49
CA ARG A 828 -24.22 21.30 -10.02
C ARG A 828 -23.65 20.16 -10.87
N THR A 829 -24.50 19.24 -11.36
CA THR A 829 -24.07 18.17 -12.27
C THR A 829 -23.54 18.76 -13.58
N TYR A 830 -24.27 19.70 -14.20
CA TYR A 830 -23.81 20.39 -15.41
C TYR A 830 -22.48 21.12 -15.18
N GLN A 831 -22.35 21.86 -14.06
CA GLN A 831 -21.13 22.57 -13.72
C GLN A 831 -19.94 21.62 -13.56
N ALA A 832 -20.13 20.46 -12.93
CA ALA A 832 -19.11 19.43 -12.82
C ALA A 832 -18.67 18.92 -14.20
N ILE A 833 -19.61 18.65 -15.10
CA ILE A 833 -19.34 18.19 -16.48
C ILE A 833 -18.60 19.26 -17.29
N ALA A 834 -19.02 20.53 -17.19
CA ALA A 834 -18.38 21.65 -17.88
C ALA A 834 -16.94 21.87 -17.38
N SER A 835 -16.70 21.68 -16.07
CA SER A 835 -15.37 21.83 -15.48
C SER A 835 -14.33 20.83 -16.01
N LEU A 836 -14.76 19.73 -16.64
CA LEU A 836 -13.85 18.75 -17.23
C LEU A 836 -13.00 19.37 -18.35
N ASP A 837 -13.58 20.29 -19.13
CA ASP A 837 -12.91 20.94 -20.25
C ASP A 837 -12.11 22.18 -19.83
N ALA A 838 -12.24 22.60 -18.56
CA ALA A 838 -11.51 23.73 -18.03
C ALA A 838 -10.08 23.34 -17.63
N PRO A 839 -9.10 24.26 -17.78
CA PRO A 839 -7.78 24.07 -17.23
C PRO A 839 -7.84 23.97 -15.70
N LEU A 840 -6.77 23.43 -15.10
CA LEU A 840 -6.65 23.43 -13.65
C LEU A 840 -6.61 24.89 -13.16
N PRO A 841 -7.42 25.28 -12.15
CA PRO A 841 -7.35 26.64 -11.61
C PRO A 841 -5.94 27.01 -11.17
N GLU A 842 -5.53 28.24 -11.46
CA GLU A 842 -4.24 28.77 -11.03
C GLU A 842 -4.14 28.70 -9.49
N GLY A 843 -2.99 28.25 -8.98
CA GLY A 843 -2.79 28.09 -7.54
C GLY A 843 -3.53 26.91 -6.89
N PHE A 844 -4.25 26.05 -7.65
CA PHE A 844 -4.97 24.92 -7.06
C PHE A 844 -4.06 24.01 -6.20
N ALA A 845 -4.48 23.76 -4.96
CA ALA A 845 -3.79 22.91 -4.01
C ALA A 845 -4.79 22.27 -3.02
N ASP A 846 -4.65 20.97 -2.76
CA ASP A 846 -5.37 20.28 -1.68
C ASP A 846 -4.51 20.33 -0.41
N LYS A 847 -5.00 21.05 0.60
CA LYS A 847 -4.29 21.26 1.88
C LYS A 847 -3.93 19.96 2.60
N GLU A 848 -4.78 18.94 2.52
CA GLU A 848 -4.52 17.65 3.16
C GLU A 848 -3.33 16.96 2.48
N ILE A 849 -3.26 17.01 1.16
CA ILE A 849 -2.12 16.42 0.41
C ILE A 849 -0.82 17.14 0.77
N TYR A 850 -0.83 18.48 0.86
CA TYR A 850 0.35 19.27 1.23
C TYR A 850 0.82 18.94 2.65
N TYR A 851 -0.12 18.87 3.60
CA TYR A 851 0.14 18.46 4.97
C TYR A 851 0.78 17.07 5.04
N GLN A 852 0.21 16.07 4.35
CA GLN A 852 0.76 14.71 4.31
C GLN A 852 2.14 14.65 3.65
N TYR A 853 2.37 15.39 2.57
CA TYR A 853 3.67 15.42 1.87
C TYR A 853 4.76 16.10 2.69
N ALA A 854 4.42 17.11 3.50
CA ALA A 854 5.34 17.71 4.45
C ALA A 854 5.69 16.75 5.60
N LYS A 855 4.68 16.04 6.13
CA LYS A 855 4.87 14.97 7.14
C LYS A 855 5.71 13.81 6.63
N GLN A 856 5.52 13.36 5.39
CA GLN A 856 6.36 12.32 4.79
C GLN A 856 7.84 12.73 4.76
N ALA A 857 8.13 13.98 4.37
CA ALA A 857 9.49 14.50 4.34
C ALA A 857 10.11 14.58 5.75
N ALA A 858 9.33 15.02 6.75
CA ALA A 858 9.75 15.04 8.14
C ALA A 858 10.00 13.63 8.71
N ALA A 859 9.08 12.68 8.47
CA ALA A 859 9.22 11.29 8.89
C ALA A 859 10.44 10.61 8.25
N ALA A 860 10.74 10.93 6.98
CA ALA A 860 11.94 10.49 6.29
C ALA A 860 13.21 11.27 6.69
N ARG A 861 13.12 12.21 7.65
CA ARG A 861 14.20 13.07 8.14
C ARG A 861 14.88 13.89 7.04
N ARG A 862 14.15 14.24 5.98
CA ARG A 862 14.61 15.12 4.89
C ARG A 862 14.25 16.56 5.24
N TRP A 863 14.86 17.09 6.30
CA TRP A 863 14.42 18.34 6.94
C TRP A 863 14.39 19.56 6.01
N ALA A 864 15.36 19.71 5.10
CA ALA A 864 15.34 20.79 4.12
C ALA A 864 14.18 20.68 3.11
N LEU A 865 13.78 19.45 2.76
CA LEU A 865 12.60 19.21 1.94
C LEU A 865 11.32 19.46 2.74
N ALA A 866 11.29 19.01 3.99
CA ALA A 866 10.17 19.25 4.91
C ALA A 866 9.93 20.74 5.14
N GLU A 867 10.98 21.53 5.35
CA GLU A 867 10.91 23.01 5.46
C GLU A 867 10.21 23.61 4.24
N LYS A 868 10.66 23.28 3.02
CA LYS A 868 10.05 23.78 1.77
C LYS A 868 8.58 23.39 1.64
N ARG A 869 8.23 22.15 1.98
CA ARG A 869 6.84 21.65 1.88
C ARG A 869 5.93 22.25 2.95
N TRP A 870 6.42 22.46 4.18
CA TRP A 870 5.67 23.17 5.22
C TRP A 870 5.45 24.64 4.87
N GLN A 871 6.45 25.31 4.28
CA GLN A 871 6.28 26.66 3.75
C GLN A 871 5.22 26.71 2.64
N ALA A 872 5.23 25.73 1.72
CA ALA A 872 4.22 25.63 0.67
C ALA A 872 2.81 25.36 1.22
N TYR A 873 2.68 24.57 2.30
CA TYR A 873 1.41 24.34 2.99
C TYR A 873 0.91 25.61 3.68
N LEU A 874 1.78 26.35 4.38
CA LEU A 874 1.44 27.60 5.07
C LEU A 874 1.12 28.77 4.11
N ALA A 875 1.47 28.65 2.83
CA ALA A 875 1.08 29.61 1.80
C ALA A 875 -0.38 29.41 1.32
N LEU A 876 -1.05 28.34 1.74
CA LEU A 876 -2.45 28.06 1.41
C LEU A 876 -3.42 28.83 2.32
N SER A 877 -4.68 28.89 1.92
CA SER A 877 -5.75 29.36 2.81
C SER A 877 -6.09 28.27 3.83
N LEU A 878 -5.68 28.48 5.08
CA LEU A 878 -5.83 27.52 6.18
C LEU A 878 -6.79 28.03 7.25
N THR A 879 -7.42 27.11 7.98
CA THR A 879 -8.05 27.47 9.26
C THR A 879 -6.97 27.78 10.29
N GLN A 880 -7.35 28.45 11.39
CA GLN A 880 -6.43 28.78 12.46
C GLN A 880 -5.72 27.55 13.06
N ASP A 881 -6.45 26.44 13.25
CA ASP A 881 -5.93 25.17 13.76
C ASP A 881 -4.98 24.51 12.75
N GLU A 882 -5.36 24.48 11.47
CA GLU A 882 -4.53 23.96 10.39
C GLU A 882 -3.20 24.72 10.25
N GLU A 883 -3.24 26.04 10.40
CA GLU A 883 -2.08 26.89 10.38
C GLU A 883 -1.18 26.67 11.60
N ALA A 884 -1.75 26.52 12.79
CA ALA A 884 -1.00 26.20 14.01
C ALA A 884 -0.22 24.88 13.86
N HIS A 885 -0.84 23.84 13.30
CA HIS A 885 -0.16 22.58 12.99
C HIS A 885 0.93 22.74 11.92
N GLY A 886 0.69 23.57 10.90
CA GLY A 886 1.70 23.91 9.89
C GLY A 886 2.92 24.62 10.47
N CYS A 887 2.70 25.61 11.33
CA CYS A 887 3.76 26.34 12.03
C CYS A 887 4.55 25.43 12.97
N ALA A 888 3.88 24.51 13.68
CA ALA A 888 4.53 23.50 14.50
C ALA A 888 5.44 22.58 13.66
N GLY A 889 4.95 22.08 12.52
CA GLY A 889 5.72 21.26 11.59
C GLY A 889 6.92 21.99 10.96
N LEU A 890 6.72 23.26 10.57
CA LEU A 890 7.80 24.11 10.07
C LEU A 890 8.87 24.36 11.16
N ALA A 891 8.43 24.69 12.38
CA ALA A 891 9.33 24.90 13.51
C ALA A 891 10.14 23.65 13.84
N GLU A 892 9.54 22.46 13.75
CA GLU A 892 10.27 21.19 13.88
C GLU A 892 11.34 21.06 12.78
N ALA A 893 10.96 21.23 11.51
CA ALA A 893 11.89 21.09 10.38
C ALA A 893 13.07 22.08 10.47
N LEU A 894 12.81 23.31 10.88
CA LEU A 894 13.83 24.35 11.08
C LEU A 894 14.74 24.02 12.28
N ARG A 895 14.16 23.64 13.42
CA ARG A 895 14.89 23.27 14.64
C ARG A 895 15.80 22.06 14.39
N LYS A 896 15.34 21.05 13.63
CA LYS A 896 16.13 19.87 13.26
C LYS A 896 17.30 20.19 12.34
N GLN A 897 17.31 21.36 11.70
CA GLN A 897 18.42 21.91 10.93
C GLN A 897 19.29 22.90 11.73
N GLY A 898 19.00 23.10 13.03
CA GLY A 898 19.71 24.07 13.87
C GLY A 898 19.24 25.52 13.72
N LYS A 899 18.18 25.78 12.95
CA LYS A 899 17.63 27.14 12.72
C LYS A 899 16.63 27.54 13.81
N THR A 900 17.04 27.58 15.08
CA THR A 900 16.14 27.79 16.24
C THR A 900 15.44 29.16 16.23
N VAL A 901 16.14 30.23 15.83
CA VAL A 901 15.56 31.58 15.71
C VAL A 901 14.44 31.60 14.66
N ALA A 902 14.66 30.99 13.50
CA ALA A 902 13.63 30.89 12.46
C ALA A 902 12.44 30.04 12.93
N ALA A 903 12.69 28.95 13.67
CA ALA A 903 11.64 28.12 14.26
C ALA A 903 10.78 28.89 15.27
N ARG A 904 11.41 29.66 16.17
CA ARG A 904 10.74 30.55 17.11
C ARG A 904 9.89 31.59 16.38
N ASN A 905 10.48 32.24 15.36
CA ASN A 905 9.78 33.24 14.57
C ASN A 905 8.55 32.65 13.88
N ALA A 906 8.62 31.46 13.29
CA ALA A 906 7.46 30.81 12.67
C ALA A 906 6.27 30.65 13.63
N ILE A 907 6.53 30.36 14.91
CA ILE A 907 5.49 30.27 15.95
C ILE A 907 5.01 31.66 16.37
N HIS A 908 5.91 32.62 16.58
CA HIS A 908 5.53 33.99 16.97
C HIS A 908 4.69 34.70 15.91
N HIS A 909 4.90 34.46 14.61
CA HIS A 909 4.06 35.04 13.56
C HIS A 909 2.60 34.58 13.65
N TRP A 910 2.34 33.37 14.16
CA TRP A 910 0.98 32.92 14.44
C TRP A 910 0.41 33.64 15.66
N TYR A 911 1.15 33.70 16.77
CA TYR A 911 0.70 34.41 17.99
C TYR A 911 0.51 35.92 17.77
N ALA A 912 1.30 36.56 16.91
CA ALA A 912 1.14 37.97 16.56
C ALA A 912 -0.21 38.25 15.88
N ARG A 913 -0.74 37.28 15.11
CA ARG A 913 -2.06 37.35 14.49
C ARG A 913 -3.19 36.89 15.42
N HIS A 914 -2.86 36.09 16.43
CA HIS A 914 -3.82 35.53 17.40
C HIS A 914 -3.35 35.74 18.86
N PRO A 915 -3.19 36.99 19.33
CA PRO A 915 -2.50 37.30 20.58
C PRO A 915 -3.17 36.76 21.85
N GLU A 916 -4.49 36.63 21.85
CA GLU A 916 -5.28 36.18 23.01
C GLU A 916 -5.47 34.66 23.09
N GLN A 917 -4.95 33.91 22.11
CA GLN A 917 -5.18 32.47 22.03
C GLN A 917 -3.92 31.67 22.36
N ARG A 918 -4.13 30.49 22.96
CA ARG A 918 -3.10 29.49 23.24
C ARG A 918 -3.44 28.22 22.48
N HIS A 919 -2.44 27.59 21.88
CA HIS A 919 -2.63 26.38 21.08
C HIS A 919 -1.64 25.31 21.50
N THR A 920 -2.14 24.13 21.88
CA THR A 920 -1.34 23.02 22.44
C THR A 920 -0.15 22.64 21.57
N ALA A 921 -0.36 22.45 20.25
CA ALA A 921 0.71 22.08 19.33
C ALA A 921 1.83 23.14 19.23
N LEU A 922 1.48 24.43 19.34
CA LEU A 922 2.45 25.53 19.28
C LEU A 922 3.19 25.68 20.60
N SER A 923 2.51 25.54 21.74
CA SER A 923 3.14 25.53 23.06
C SER A 923 4.14 24.37 23.19
N ALA A 924 3.75 23.16 22.80
CA ALA A 924 4.66 22.01 22.77
C ALA A 924 5.85 22.25 21.82
N SER A 925 5.62 22.83 20.64
CA SER A 925 6.69 23.16 19.69
C SER A 925 7.63 24.24 20.24
N MET A 926 7.11 25.27 20.90
CA MET A 926 7.91 26.32 21.54
C MET A 926 8.75 25.74 22.68
N ALA A 927 8.18 24.85 23.50
CA ALA A 927 8.94 24.13 24.52
C ALA A 927 10.15 23.39 23.92
N MET A 928 9.99 22.75 22.75
CA MET A 928 11.11 22.10 22.05
C MET A 928 12.18 23.08 21.55
N VAL A 929 11.77 24.27 21.11
CA VAL A 929 12.69 25.32 20.67
C VAL A 929 13.49 25.83 21.87
N GLU A 930 12.84 26.13 22.98
CA GLU A 930 13.50 26.55 24.24
C GLU A 930 14.41 25.45 24.81
N MET A 931 14.02 24.18 24.71
CA MET A 931 14.89 23.04 25.05
C MET A 931 16.14 22.96 24.17
N ALA A 932 16.02 23.29 22.88
CA ALA A 932 17.17 23.29 21.97
C ALA A 932 18.20 24.37 22.35
N GLU A 933 17.74 25.49 22.90
CA GLU A 933 18.57 26.60 23.39
C GLU A 933 18.91 26.50 24.89
N HIS A 934 18.55 25.38 25.54
CA HIS A 934 18.80 25.13 26.97
C HIS A 934 18.07 26.11 27.93
N HIS A 935 16.99 26.76 27.51
CA HIS A 935 16.14 27.58 28.38
C HIS A 935 15.10 26.70 29.11
N TRP A 936 15.58 25.86 30.03
CA TRP A 936 14.77 24.78 30.64
C TRP A 936 13.55 25.28 31.41
N GLU A 937 13.65 26.41 32.12
CA GLU A 937 12.51 26.97 32.87
C GLU A 937 11.39 27.47 31.95
N LYS A 938 11.75 28.18 30.87
CA LYS A 938 10.79 28.60 29.84
C LYS A 938 10.16 27.40 29.14
N ALA A 939 10.95 26.38 28.82
CA ALA A 939 10.44 25.14 28.26
C ALA A 939 9.43 24.45 29.20
N THR A 940 9.71 24.41 30.50
CA THR A 940 8.78 23.87 31.51
C THR A 940 7.45 24.63 31.50
N SER A 941 7.47 25.97 31.44
CA SER A 941 6.25 26.80 31.35
C SER A 941 5.45 26.48 30.09
N TYR A 942 6.10 26.34 28.93
CA TYR A 942 5.40 26.01 27.69
C TYR A 942 4.84 24.58 27.67
N TRP A 943 5.50 23.62 28.33
CA TRP A 943 4.93 22.29 28.54
C TRP A 943 3.70 22.30 29.46
N GLN A 944 3.68 23.20 30.45
CA GLN A 944 2.49 23.46 31.29
C GLN A 944 1.35 24.07 30.46
N ASP A 945 1.65 25.07 29.63
CA ASP A 945 0.67 25.68 28.73
C ASP A 945 0.11 24.69 27.70
N ALA A 946 0.90 23.69 27.29
CA ALA A 946 0.45 22.61 26.41
C ALA A 946 -0.45 21.57 27.12
N GLY A 947 -0.53 21.59 28.46
CA GLY A 947 -1.22 20.55 29.23
C GLY A 947 -0.47 19.21 29.29
N GLU A 948 0.81 19.18 28.90
CA GLU A 948 1.61 17.97 28.71
C GLU A 948 2.55 17.70 29.91
N THR A 949 2.02 17.87 31.13
CA THR A 949 2.79 17.80 32.40
C THR A 949 2.76 16.43 33.07
N SER A 950 2.62 15.35 32.29
CA SER A 950 2.46 13.99 32.80
C SER A 950 3.80 13.32 33.17
N ILE A 951 3.75 12.22 33.92
CA ILE A 951 4.92 11.37 34.21
C ILE A 951 5.50 10.70 32.95
N ASP A 952 4.69 10.58 31.92
CA ASP A 952 5.01 9.89 30.66
C ASP A 952 5.65 10.83 29.64
N ASN A 953 5.53 12.15 29.84
CA ASN A 953 6.26 13.13 29.03
C ASN A 953 7.73 13.20 29.49
N ALA A 954 8.57 12.36 28.88
CA ALA A 954 10.01 12.32 29.10
C ALA A 954 10.69 13.68 28.93
N ARG A 955 10.24 14.50 27.98
CA ARG A 955 10.84 15.81 27.66
C ARG A 955 10.53 16.84 28.73
N TYR A 956 9.30 16.85 29.24
CA TYR A 956 8.90 17.67 30.38
C TYR A 956 9.67 17.26 31.66
N CYS A 957 9.71 15.96 31.97
CA CYS A 957 10.48 15.44 33.11
C CYS A 957 11.96 15.82 33.02
N TYR A 958 12.53 15.79 31.81
CA TYR A 958 13.90 16.22 31.57
C TYR A 958 14.10 17.74 31.79
N CYS A 959 13.13 18.57 31.38
CA CYS A 959 13.16 20.01 31.67
C CYS A 959 13.11 20.28 33.18
N LEU A 960 12.26 19.57 33.94
CA LEU A 960 12.20 19.68 35.39
C LEU A 960 13.54 19.31 36.05
N TYR A 961 14.19 18.25 35.58
CA TYR A 961 15.53 17.89 36.04
C TYR A 961 16.55 19.01 35.76
N ARG A 962 16.58 19.51 34.53
CA ARG A 962 17.56 20.52 34.11
C ARG A 962 17.31 21.91 34.69
N SER A 963 16.09 22.20 35.12
CA SER A 963 15.70 23.42 35.85
C SER A 963 15.77 23.26 37.38
N GLY A 964 16.25 22.11 37.90
CA GLY A 964 16.43 21.91 39.34
C GLY A 964 15.15 21.70 40.14
N GLN A 965 14.01 21.46 39.49
CA GLN A 965 12.69 21.31 40.13
C GLN A 965 12.43 19.88 40.66
N ALA A 966 13.33 19.37 41.52
CA ALA A 966 13.27 18.00 42.03
C ALA A 966 11.98 17.71 42.85
N ALA A 967 11.44 18.71 43.55
CA ALA A 967 10.20 18.58 44.32
C ALA A 967 8.99 18.24 43.44
N VAL A 968 8.90 18.86 42.25
CA VAL A 968 7.83 18.60 41.28
C VAL A 968 7.93 17.18 40.73
N LEU A 969 9.14 16.73 40.39
CA LEU A 969 9.39 15.33 39.99
C LEU A 969 9.01 14.34 41.09
N GLU A 970 9.30 14.66 42.35
CA GLU A 970 8.93 13.82 43.49
C GLU A 970 7.41 13.74 43.69
N THR A 971 6.69 14.85 43.54
CA THR A 971 5.22 14.87 43.56
C THR A 971 4.63 14.06 42.40
N LEU A 972 5.19 14.20 41.19
CA LEU A 972 4.79 13.45 40.00
C LEU A 972 4.93 11.95 40.22
N CYS A 973 6.08 11.49 40.73
CA CYS A 973 6.30 10.08 41.05
C CYS A 973 5.38 9.54 42.16
N LYS A 974 4.95 10.39 43.12
CA LYS A 974 4.05 10.00 44.22
C LYS A 974 2.58 9.87 43.82
N LYS A 975 2.12 10.62 42.82
CA LYS A 975 0.70 10.66 42.40
C LYS A 975 0.24 9.44 41.59
N THR A 976 1.16 8.58 41.13
CA THR A 976 0.87 7.47 40.21
C THR A 976 1.17 6.11 40.83
N ARG A 977 0.24 5.14 40.70
CA ARG A 977 0.50 3.72 41.05
C ARG A 977 1.57 3.15 40.10
N PRO A 978 2.47 2.27 40.57
CA PRO A 978 3.51 1.69 39.72
C PRO A 978 2.86 0.86 38.60
N THR A 979 2.87 1.37 37.38
CA THR A 979 2.68 0.57 36.17
C THR A 979 3.97 -0.21 35.89
N ALA A 980 3.84 -1.44 35.40
CA ALA A 980 5.01 -2.21 34.97
C ALA A 980 5.68 -1.51 33.77
N GLY A 981 6.92 -1.04 33.93
CA GLY A 981 7.67 -0.37 32.87
C GLY A 981 8.63 0.73 33.36
N PHE A 982 9.45 1.24 32.44
CA PHE A 982 10.42 2.31 32.70
C PHE A 982 9.73 3.67 32.85
N SER A 983 9.99 4.37 33.97
CA SER A 983 9.48 5.71 34.24
C SER A 983 10.55 6.77 34.03
N TYR A 984 10.35 7.65 33.04
CA TYR A 984 11.24 8.78 32.80
C TYR A 984 11.24 9.79 33.95
N ALA A 985 10.10 10.00 34.62
CA ALA A 985 10.01 10.85 35.81
C ALA A 985 10.92 10.34 36.94
N ARG A 986 10.89 9.02 37.22
CA ARG A 986 11.74 8.39 38.24
C ARG A 986 13.22 8.45 37.85
N PHE A 987 13.54 8.17 36.59
CA PHE A 987 14.90 8.32 36.08
C PHE A 987 15.40 9.76 36.26
N CYS A 988 14.64 10.76 35.84
CA CYS A 988 14.98 12.17 35.99
C CYS A 988 15.10 12.60 37.47
N LEU A 989 14.30 12.04 38.37
CA LEU A 989 14.40 12.29 39.82
C LEU A 989 15.73 11.77 40.39
N LEU A 990 16.20 10.58 39.96
CA LEU A 990 17.51 10.06 40.35
C LEU A 990 18.64 10.97 39.87
N LEU A 991 18.53 11.48 38.63
CA LEU A 991 19.49 12.44 38.08
C LEU A 991 19.47 13.77 38.84
N ALA A 992 18.29 14.27 39.20
CA ALA A 992 18.14 15.50 40.00
C ALA A 992 18.77 15.36 41.40
N LYS A 993 18.71 14.16 41.99
CA LYS A 993 19.37 13.81 43.26
C LYS A 993 20.85 13.44 43.09
N GLN A 994 21.42 13.61 41.90
CA GLN A 994 22.81 13.28 41.56
C GLN A 994 23.20 11.80 41.78
N LYS A 995 22.21 10.90 41.79
CA LYS A 995 22.39 9.45 41.96
C LYS A 995 22.66 8.78 40.61
N TRP A 996 23.77 9.15 39.96
CA TRP A 996 24.09 8.75 38.58
C TRP A 996 24.20 7.23 38.40
N ALA A 997 24.82 6.53 39.35
CA ALA A 997 24.97 5.08 39.32
C ALA A 997 23.63 4.35 39.48
N GLU A 998 22.77 4.80 40.40
CA GLU A 998 21.41 4.25 40.58
C GLU A 998 20.53 4.51 39.34
N GLY A 999 20.67 5.68 38.68
CA GLY A 999 19.96 5.97 37.43
C GLY A 999 20.37 5.04 36.29
N ILE A 1000 21.67 4.75 36.14
CA ILE A 1000 22.16 3.78 35.13
C ILE A 1000 21.68 2.37 35.45
N ALA A 1001 21.73 1.96 36.72
CA ALA A 1001 21.23 0.65 37.17
C ALA A 1001 19.73 0.51 36.88
N TYR A 1002 18.93 1.54 37.20
CA TYR A 1002 17.49 1.55 36.96
C TYR A 1002 17.13 1.30 35.48
N VAL A 1003 17.81 1.95 34.52
CA VAL A 1003 17.57 1.71 33.08
C VAL A 1003 17.85 0.26 32.70
N LYS A 1004 18.91 -0.35 33.26
CA LYS A 1004 19.28 -1.75 33.01
C LYS A 1004 18.30 -2.74 33.64
N GLU A 1005 17.91 -2.50 34.89
CA GLU A 1005 16.97 -3.33 35.65
C GLU A 1005 15.58 -3.38 35.00
N GLN A 1006 15.14 -2.27 34.41
CA GLN A 1006 13.87 -2.20 33.67
C GLN A 1006 13.95 -2.80 32.25
N GLY A 1007 15.12 -3.29 31.82
CA GLY A 1007 15.28 -3.94 30.51
C GLY A 1007 15.01 -3.01 29.32
N VAL A 1008 15.27 -1.70 29.45
CA VAL A 1008 14.95 -0.72 28.40
C VAL A 1008 15.83 -0.93 27.18
N ASP A 1009 15.22 -1.07 26.01
CA ASP A 1009 15.93 -0.95 24.74
C ASP A 1009 16.28 0.53 24.49
N VAL A 1010 17.53 0.89 24.81
CA VAL A 1010 18.08 2.24 24.63
C VAL A 1010 18.24 2.64 23.15
N THR A 1011 18.06 1.70 22.22
CA THR A 1011 18.09 1.95 20.76
C THR A 1011 16.71 1.94 20.12
N SER A 1012 15.65 1.77 20.91
CA SER A 1012 14.27 1.90 20.42
C SER A 1012 14.00 3.31 19.89
N ALA A 1013 13.03 3.45 18.98
CA ALA A 1013 12.65 4.76 18.42
C ALA A 1013 12.32 5.79 19.51
N GLU A 1014 11.58 5.35 20.55
CA GLU A 1014 11.23 6.17 21.71
C GLU A 1014 12.47 6.61 22.50
N SER A 1015 13.39 5.69 22.82
CA SER A 1015 14.64 5.99 23.54
C SER A 1015 15.53 6.94 22.76
N LEU A 1016 15.62 6.78 21.44
CA LEU A 1016 16.37 7.63 20.55
C LEU A 1016 15.77 9.04 20.45
N GLU A 1017 14.44 9.14 20.37
CA GLU A 1017 13.71 10.40 20.33
C GLU A 1017 13.78 11.18 21.65
N ASN A 1018 13.72 10.46 22.78
CA ASN A 1018 13.90 11.00 24.13
C ASN A 1018 15.36 11.18 24.54
N LYS A 1019 16.30 10.86 23.63
CA LYS A 1019 17.75 11.09 23.80
C LYS A 1019 18.32 10.37 25.03
N LEU A 1020 17.80 9.18 25.35
CA LEU A 1020 18.20 8.41 26.53
C LEU A 1020 19.70 8.07 26.52
N LEU A 1021 20.25 7.65 25.38
CA LEU A 1021 21.69 7.39 25.23
C LEU A 1021 22.55 8.64 25.46
N ILE A 1022 22.08 9.82 25.06
CA ILE A 1022 22.78 11.09 25.31
C ILE A 1022 22.78 11.39 26.82
N THR A 1023 21.65 11.18 27.49
CA THR A 1023 21.53 11.36 28.95
C THR A 1023 22.38 10.34 29.72
N LEU A 1024 22.42 9.07 29.29
CA LEU A 1024 23.29 8.05 29.86
C LEU A 1024 24.77 8.39 29.68
N SER A 1025 25.16 8.88 28.49
CA SER A 1025 26.52 9.36 28.25
C SER A 1025 26.92 10.42 29.28
N TYR A 1026 26.02 11.35 29.58
CA TYR A 1026 26.25 12.36 30.60
C TYR A 1026 26.42 11.76 32.00
N CYS A 1027 25.60 10.78 32.39
CA CYS A 1027 25.74 10.08 33.67
C CYS A 1027 27.10 9.39 33.80
N TYR A 1028 27.56 8.72 32.73
CA TYR A 1028 28.89 8.11 32.69
C TYR A 1028 30.02 9.14 32.79
N GLN A 1029 29.86 10.33 32.18
CA GLN A 1029 30.82 11.43 32.35
C GLN A 1029 30.90 11.91 33.80
N GLN A 1030 29.77 12.02 34.51
CA GLN A 1030 29.76 12.38 35.94
C GLN A 1030 30.48 11.36 36.82
N LEU A 1031 30.53 10.09 36.38
CA LEU A 1031 31.24 9.01 37.06
C LEU A 1031 32.69 8.83 36.55
N ASN A 1032 33.20 9.76 35.74
CA ASN A 1032 34.51 9.68 35.07
C ASN A 1032 34.73 8.42 34.20
N LYS A 1033 33.65 7.78 33.74
CA LYS A 1033 33.66 6.60 32.86
C LYS A 1033 33.61 7.03 31.38
N LEU A 1034 34.68 7.67 30.92
CA LEU A 1034 34.71 8.35 29.61
C LEU A 1034 34.57 7.39 28.41
N ASN A 1035 34.95 6.12 28.54
CA ASN A 1035 34.79 5.12 27.48
C ASN A 1035 33.34 4.68 27.32
N ASP A 1036 32.63 4.42 28.42
CA ASP A 1036 31.19 4.10 28.39
C ASP A 1036 30.39 5.30 27.83
N ALA A 1037 30.75 6.51 28.26
CA ALA A 1037 30.15 7.73 27.74
C ALA A 1037 30.33 7.88 26.22
N HIS A 1038 31.52 7.53 25.70
CA HIS A 1038 31.79 7.51 24.26
C HIS A 1038 30.93 6.48 23.53
N GLN A 1039 30.86 5.24 24.06
CA GLN A 1039 30.07 4.17 23.46
C GLN A 1039 28.59 4.52 23.36
N CYS A 1040 28.01 5.20 24.36
CA CYS A 1040 26.63 5.69 24.28
C CYS A 1040 26.41 6.65 23.10
N LEU A 1041 27.34 7.60 22.88
CA LEU A 1041 27.24 8.56 21.78
C LEU A 1041 27.43 7.88 20.42
N VAL A 1042 28.40 6.97 20.30
CA VAL A 1042 28.62 6.17 19.08
C VAL A 1042 27.39 5.32 18.74
N LYS A 1043 26.79 4.66 19.75
CA LYS A 1043 25.53 3.92 19.58
C LYS A 1043 24.41 4.82 19.08
N TYR A 1044 24.30 6.04 19.63
CA TYR A 1044 23.28 7.00 19.18
C TYR A 1044 23.51 7.46 17.74
N GLU A 1045 24.73 7.84 17.39
CA GLU A 1045 25.10 8.32 16.03
C GLU A 1045 24.86 7.26 14.95
N LYS A 1046 24.95 5.97 15.29
CA LYS A 1046 24.62 4.88 14.37
C LYS A 1046 23.16 4.94 13.87
N HIS A 1047 22.25 5.53 14.65
CA HIS A 1047 20.83 5.61 14.33
C HIS A 1047 20.35 7.04 14.01
N ILE A 1048 21.01 8.07 14.53
CA ILE A 1048 20.69 9.47 14.27
C ILE A 1048 21.95 10.23 13.88
N GLU A 1049 22.04 10.55 12.59
CA GLU A 1049 23.15 11.35 12.05
C GLU A 1049 22.94 12.85 12.34
N ASN A 1050 24.04 13.52 12.69
CA ASN A 1050 24.11 14.99 12.81
C ASN A 1050 23.11 15.64 13.78
N ASP A 1051 22.67 14.94 14.83
CA ASP A 1051 21.90 15.59 15.91
C ASP A 1051 22.77 16.63 16.64
N PRO A 1052 22.37 17.93 16.69
CA PRO A 1052 23.17 18.97 17.32
C PRO A 1052 23.53 18.69 18.77
N GLN A 1053 22.63 18.15 19.59
CA GLN A 1053 22.92 17.88 21.00
C GLN A 1053 23.89 16.72 21.17
N CYS A 1054 23.83 15.70 20.29
CA CYS A 1054 24.86 14.67 20.24
C CYS A 1054 26.24 15.28 19.93
N ARG A 1055 26.32 16.17 18.93
CA ARG A 1055 27.55 16.88 18.55
C ARG A 1055 28.13 17.69 19.71
N LEU A 1056 27.29 18.43 20.45
CA LEU A 1056 27.70 19.16 21.66
C LEU A 1056 28.31 18.23 22.71
N LYS A 1057 27.70 17.07 22.96
CA LYS A 1057 28.21 16.09 23.94
C LYS A 1057 29.50 15.40 23.49
N ILE A 1058 29.67 15.15 22.19
CA ILE A 1058 30.94 14.66 21.63
C ILE A 1058 32.02 15.74 21.80
N ALA A 1059 31.71 17.01 21.56
CA ALA A 1059 32.64 18.11 21.76
C ALA A 1059 33.08 18.24 23.22
N ARG A 1060 32.15 18.14 24.18
CA ARG A 1060 32.49 18.11 25.61
C ARG A 1060 33.40 16.92 25.96
N LEU A 1061 33.09 15.73 25.45
CA LEU A 1061 33.93 14.55 25.67
C LEU A 1061 35.33 14.73 25.07
N ALA A 1062 35.42 15.35 23.89
CA ALA A 1062 36.68 15.69 23.25
C ALA A 1062 37.48 16.72 24.06
N PHE A 1063 36.81 17.73 24.65
CA PHE A 1063 37.42 18.69 25.57
C PHE A 1063 38.02 18.00 26.81
N LEU A 1064 37.27 17.08 27.44
CA LEU A 1064 37.78 16.29 28.58
C LEU A 1064 38.97 15.40 28.21
N ARG A 1065 39.08 15.00 26.94
CA ARG A 1065 40.21 14.22 26.38
C ARG A 1065 41.29 15.08 25.72
N GLN A 1066 41.17 16.41 25.78
CA GLN A 1066 42.11 17.36 25.15
C GLN A 1066 42.30 17.16 23.63
N ASN A 1067 41.24 16.75 22.92
CA ASN A 1067 41.25 16.60 21.46
C ASN A 1067 40.64 17.85 20.79
N TRP A 1068 41.47 18.86 20.54
CA TRP A 1068 41.04 20.20 20.11
C TRP A 1068 40.46 20.25 18.69
N GLU A 1069 41.06 19.54 17.73
CA GLU A 1069 40.54 19.50 16.35
C GLU A 1069 39.14 18.89 16.29
N LYS A 1070 38.90 17.84 17.09
CA LYS A 1070 37.58 17.20 17.14
C LYS A 1070 36.53 18.15 17.68
N ILE A 1071 36.85 19.02 18.63
CA ILE A 1071 35.92 20.02 19.17
C ILE A 1071 35.45 20.95 18.05
N LEU A 1072 36.38 21.55 17.29
CA LEU A 1072 36.05 22.43 16.17
C LEU A 1072 35.17 21.71 15.13
N SER A 1073 35.57 20.51 14.73
CA SER A 1073 34.83 19.70 13.76
C SER A 1073 33.39 19.39 14.22
N GLN A 1074 33.19 19.08 15.50
CA GLN A 1074 31.87 18.73 16.02
C GLN A 1074 30.99 19.96 16.26
N LEU A 1075 31.54 21.05 16.79
CA LEU A 1075 30.78 22.27 17.06
C LEU A 1075 30.36 22.99 15.77
N ASN A 1076 31.20 23.00 14.73
CA ASN A 1076 30.82 23.49 13.39
C ASN A 1076 29.69 22.66 12.75
N LYS A 1077 29.56 21.38 13.12
CA LYS A 1077 28.43 20.54 12.70
C LYS A 1077 27.19 20.73 13.58
N ALA A 1078 27.36 21.21 14.81
CA ALA A 1078 26.28 21.39 15.77
C ALA A 1078 25.48 22.67 15.49
N SER A 1079 26.16 23.75 15.07
CA SER A 1079 25.52 25.02 14.73
C SER A 1079 26.18 25.65 13.51
N ALA A 1080 25.35 26.19 12.60
CA ALA A 1080 25.82 27.00 11.48
C ALA A 1080 26.25 28.41 11.93
N ASP A 1081 25.69 28.91 13.05
CA ASP A 1081 26.10 30.16 13.68
C ASP A 1081 26.73 29.86 15.05
N ILE A 1082 28.04 30.07 15.14
CA ILE A 1082 28.84 29.76 16.31
C ILE A 1082 28.47 30.66 17.50
N ASN A 1083 28.00 31.88 17.26
CA ASN A 1083 27.61 32.81 18.33
C ASN A 1083 26.39 32.33 19.14
N HIS A 1084 25.61 31.40 18.57
CA HIS A 1084 24.44 30.81 19.22
C HIS A 1084 24.75 29.49 19.94
N LEU A 1085 26.03 29.08 20.01
CA LEU A 1085 26.41 27.94 20.86
C LEU A 1085 26.21 28.30 22.34
N PRO A 1086 25.81 27.33 23.19
CA PRO A 1086 25.77 27.57 24.64
C PRO A 1086 27.14 28.01 25.16
N ASP A 1087 27.18 28.95 26.12
CA ASP A 1087 28.41 29.57 26.65
C ASP A 1087 29.54 28.59 26.98
N GLU A 1088 29.20 27.45 27.59
CA GLU A 1088 30.14 26.35 27.89
C GLU A 1088 30.84 25.82 26.64
N HIS A 1089 30.10 25.61 25.55
CA HIS A 1089 30.62 25.05 24.30
C HIS A 1089 31.29 26.13 23.45
N LEU A 1090 30.84 27.37 23.54
CA LEU A 1090 31.51 28.52 22.94
C LEU A 1090 32.89 28.74 23.58
N TYR A 1091 33.00 28.54 24.90
CA TYR A 1091 34.29 28.50 25.59
C TYR A 1091 35.17 27.36 25.06
N TYR A 1092 34.64 26.14 24.93
CA TYR A 1092 35.38 25.01 24.34
C TYR A 1092 35.87 25.31 22.91
N TYR A 1093 35.05 25.99 22.11
CA TYR A 1093 35.41 26.42 20.77
C TYR A 1093 36.56 27.43 20.79
N CYS A 1094 36.47 28.47 21.62
CA CYS A 1094 37.52 29.49 21.76
C CYS A 1094 38.86 28.88 22.23
N VAL A 1095 38.82 27.97 23.22
CA VAL A 1095 40.00 27.24 23.66
C VAL A 1095 40.56 26.37 22.53
N ALA A 1096 39.71 25.67 21.79
CA ALA A 1096 40.15 24.83 20.69
C ALA A 1096 40.79 25.64 19.55
N LEU A 1097 40.24 26.81 19.20
CA LEU A 1097 40.86 27.73 18.23
C LEU A 1097 42.25 28.19 18.71
N LEU A 1098 42.37 28.57 19.98
CA LEU A 1098 43.65 28.98 20.55
C LEU A 1098 44.68 27.84 20.53
N ARG A 1099 44.28 26.61 20.90
CA ARG A 1099 45.16 25.43 20.97
C ARG A 1099 45.50 24.81 19.61
N THR A 1100 44.84 25.26 18.54
CA THR A 1100 45.11 24.83 17.15
C THR A 1100 45.68 25.97 16.31
N ASP A 1101 46.21 27.01 16.95
CA ASP A 1101 46.87 28.15 16.33
C ASP A 1101 46.00 28.98 15.36
N LYS A 1102 44.66 28.91 15.53
CA LYS A 1102 43.68 29.65 14.72
C LYS A 1102 43.37 31.03 15.29
N PHE A 1103 44.41 31.81 15.57
CA PHE A 1103 44.30 33.07 16.31
C PHE A 1103 43.43 34.13 15.61
N LYS A 1104 43.49 34.22 14.26
CA LYS A 1104 42.69 35.18 13.47
C LYS A 1104 41.19 34.88 13.53
N GLU A 1105 40.81 33.60 13.48
CA GLU A 1105 39.43 33.15 13.61
C GLU A 1105 38.90 33.49 15.00
N MET A 1106 39.70 33.24 16.04
CA MET A 1106 39.30 33.58 17.41
C MET A 1106 39.17 35.09 17.62
N TYR A 1107 40.13 35.88 17.15
CA TYR A 1107 40.10 37.34 17.24
C TYR A 1107 38.82 37.92 16.62
N THR A 1108 38.42 37.39 15.46
CA THR A 1108 37.18 37.80 14.78
C THR A 1108 35.94 37.39 15.57
N LEU A 1109 35.91 36.15 16.07
CA LEU A 1109 34.80 35.63 16.87
C LEU A 1109 34.59 36.42 18.16
N PHE A 1110 35.66 36.81 18.85
CA PHE A 1110 35.55 37.58 20.08
C PHE A 1110 34.82 38.91 19.87
N GLY A 1111 35.02 39.56 18.71
CA GLY A 1111 34.32 40.78 18.32
C GLY A 1111 32.81 40.60 18.10
N THR A 1112 32.33 39.39 17.87
CA THR A 1112 30.90 39.08 17.70
C THR A 1112 30.23 38.54 18.96
N LEU A 1113 30.97 38.34 20.05
CA LEU A 1113 30.42 37.90 21.33
C LEU A 1113 29.60 39.00 22.02
N ASN A 1114 28.60 38.60 22.82
CA ASN A 1114 27.83 39.54 23.63
C ASN A 1114 28.66 40.16 24.78
N ASP A 1115 28.17 41.27 25.34
CA ASP A 1115 28.88 42.05 26.36
C ASP A 1115 29.23 41.25 27.62
N ALA A 1116 28.35 40.34 28.03
CA ALA A 1116 28.56 39.50 29.20
C ALA A 1116 29.75 38.55 29.01
N LEU A 1117 29.85 37.89 27.85
CA LEU A 1117 30.94 36.98 27.53
C LEU A 1117 32.24 37.72 27.23
N ARG A 1118 32.18 38.91 26.60
CA ARG A 1118 33.36 39.76 26.41
C ARG A 1118 33.94 40.27 27.72
N SER A 1119 33.13 40.35 28.77
CA SER A 1119 33.57 40.73 30.12
C SER A 1119 33.96 39.54 31.00
N ASP A 1120 33.77 38.30 30.54
CA ASP A 1120 34.14 37.09 31.28
C ASP A 1120 35.66 36.88 31.22
N VAL A 1121 36.28 36.81 32.40
CA VAL A 1121 37.72 36.64 32.60
C VAL A 1121 38.27 35.44 31.82
N ARG A 1122 37.51 34.35 31.67
CA ARG A 1122 37.95 33.15 30.96
C ARG A 1122 38.12 33.41 29.46
N PHE A 1123 37.21 34.16 28.85
CA PHE A 1123 37.28 34.51 27.43
C PHE A 1123 38.31 35.60 27.18
N LEU A 1124 38.42 36.58 28.09
CA LEU A 1124 39.44 37.63 28.03
C LEU A 1124 40.87 37.08 28.04
N LYS A 1125 41.15 36.03 28.83
CA LYS A 1125 42.46 35.34 28.81
C LYS A 1125 42.79 34.77 27.44
N ILE A 1126 41.84 34.05 26.85
CA ILE A 1126 42.02 33.44 25.54
C ILE A 1126 42.23 34.55 24.51
N TYR A 1127 41.40 35.60 24.54
CA TYR A 1127 41.47 36.75 23.64
C TYR A 1127 42.82 37.46 23.69
N ALA A 1128 43.30 37.77 24.89
CA ALA A 1128 44.61 38.37 25.09
C ALA A 1128 45.75 37.49 24.53
N GLN A 1129 45.69 36.17 24.74
CA GLN A 1129 46.68 35.24 24.17
C GLN A 1129 46.67 35.23 22.63
N ALA A 1130 45.49 35.29 22.00
CA ALA A 1130 45.44 35.43 20.54
C ALA A 1130 45.94 36.79 20.05
N CYS A 1131 45.70 37.88 20.79
CA CYS A 1131 46.24 39.20 20.46
C CYS A 1131 47.77 39.19 20.47
N LEU A 1132 48.40 38.55 21.47
CA LEU A 1132 49.85 38.39 21.53
C LEU A 1132 50.38 37.57 20.34
N ALA A 1133 49.75 36.44 20.03
CA ALA A 1133 50.14 35.63 18.87
C ALA A 1133 49.98 36.38 17.53
N LEU A 1134 49.02 37.31 17.44
CA LEU A 1134 48.79 38.18 16.27
C LEU A 1134 49.63 39.46 16.26
N LYS A 1135 50.59 39.61 17.18
CA LYS A 1135 51.44 40.81 17.33
C LYS A 1135 50.65 42.10 17.60
N LYS A 1136 49.61 41.99 18.43
CA LYS A 1136 48.78 43.12 18.90
C LYS A 1136 48.85 43.25 20.43
N PRO A 1137 50.04 43.52 21.02
CA PRO A 1137 50.21 43.49 22.46
C PRO A 1137 49.51 44.66 23.17
N ASP A 1138 49.31 45.81 22.53
CA ASP A 1138 48.61 46.96 23.13
C ASP A 1138 47.13 46.66 23.43
N GLU A 1139 46.45 45.91 22.54
CA GLU A 1139 45.07 45.45 22.77
C GLU A 1139 45.03 44.46 23.95
N ALA A 1140 46.05 43.61 24.09
CA ALA A 1140 46.17 42.73 25.23
C ALA A 1140 46.39 43.54 26.53
N ILE A 1141 47.32 44.49 26.55
CA ILE A 1141 47.62 45.38 27.70
C ILE A 1141 46.37 46.12 28.18
N ALA A 1142 45.58 46.68 27.26
CA ALA A 1142 44.35 47.40 27.61
C ALA A 1142 43.34 46.54 28.38
N ILE A 1143 43.24 45.24 28.06
CA ILE A 1143 42.41 44.28 28.82
C ILE A 1143 42.91 44.13 30.25
N PHE A 1144 44.24 44.12 30.43
CA PHE A 1144 44.89 43.87 31.70
C PHE A 1144 44.84 45.06 32.67
N GLU A 1145 44.96 46.28 32.16
CA GLU A 1145 44.99 47.51 32.99
C GLU A 1145 43.64 47.83 33.67
N VAL A 1146 42.54 47.25 33.17
CA VAL A 1146 41.18 47.48 33.68
C VAL A 1146 40.76 46.46 34.77
N GLN A 1147 41.58 45.44 35.06
CA GLN A 1147 41.24 44.37 36.01
C GLN A 1147 41.71 44.65 37.44
N ASN A 1148 40.79 44.64 38.41
CA ASN A 1148 41.08 44.99 39.81
C ASN A 1148 41.88 43.93 40.60
N LYS A 1149 41.75 42.63 40.29
CA LYS A 1149 42.48 41.51 40.95
C LYS A 1149 42.70 40.31 39.99
N PRO A 1150 43.67 40.39 39.06
CA PRO A 1150 43.99 39.28 38.14
C PRO A 1150 44.61 38.09 38.88
N ASP A 1151 44.31 36.87 38.44
CA ASP A 1151 44.97 35.66 38.94
C ASP A 1151 46.35 35.44 38.27
N ASP A 1152 47.16 34.52 38.81
CA ASP A 1152 48.53 34.26 38.36
C ASP A 1152 48.65 34.01 36.85
N ALA A 1153 47.68 33.32 36.23
CA ALA A 1153 47.68 33.06 34.80
C ALA A 1153 47.39 34.33 33.99
N PHE A 1154 46.49 35.19 34.49
CA PHE A 1154 46.18 36.50 33.89
C PHE A 1154 47.38 37.45 34.02
N CYS A 1155 48.06 37.45 35.17
CA CYS A 1155 49.31 38.20 35.40
C CYS A 1155 50.45 37.74 34.49
N LEU A 1156 50.54 36.43 34.23
CA LEU A 1156 51.57 35.88 33.35
C LEU A 1156 51.40 36.37 31.91
N ILE A 1157 50.18 36.30 31.35
CA ILE A 1157 49.89 36.79 30.00
C ILE A 1157 50.11 38.32 29.92
N TYR A 1158 49.80 39.06 30.99
CA TYR A 1158 50.07 40.50 31.05
C TYR A 1158 51.56 40.82 31.01
N ALA A 1159 52.37 40.07 31.76
CA ALA A 1159 53.82 40.25 31.75
C ALA A 1159 54.43 39.91 30.38
N GLU A 1160 53.92 38.88 29.69
CA GLU A 1160 54.31 38.57 28.30
C GLU A 1160 53.98 39.73 27.36
N ALA A 1161 52.80 40.34 27.49
CA ALA A 1161 52.39 41.49 26.69
C ALA A 1161 53.29 42.72 26.91
N LEU A 1162 53.63 43.00 28.17
CA LEU A 1162 54.55 44.09 28.54
C LEU A 1162 55.98 43.81 28.04
N ARG A 1163 56.44 42.55 28.08
CA ARG A 1163 57.73 42.15 27.50
C ARG A 1163 57.76 42.44 26.00
N ASP A 1164 56.72 42.03 25.27
CA ASP A 1164 56.67 42.15 23.81
C ASP A 1164 56.58 43.62 23.33
N THR A 1165 56.21 44.55 24.22
CA THR A 1165 56.22 46.01 24.00
C THR A 1165 57.47 46.71 24.54
N GLY A 1166 58.44 45.96 25.10
CA GLY A 1166 59.68 46.50 25.65
C GLY A 1166 59.55 47.11 27.05
N ARG A 1167 58.40 46.97 27.73
CA ARG A 1167 58.15 47.46 29.10
C ARG A 1167 58.70 46.47 30.15
N PHE A 1168 59.97 46.09 30.03
CA PHE A 1168 60.58 44.97 30.77
C PHE A 1168 60.53 45.14 32.30
N SER A 1169 60.82 46.33 32.83
CA SER A 1169 60.81 46.58 34.28
C SER A 1169 59.41 46.43 34.89
N GLN A 1170 58.38 46.88 34.17
CA GLN A 1170 56.99 46.69 34.58
C GLN A 1170 56.56 45.22 34.45
N ALA A 1171 56.95 44.54 33.36
CA ALA A 1171 56.71 43.11 33.20
C ALA A 1171 57.32 42.29 34.35
N LEU A 1172 58.58 42.59 34.69
CA LEU A 1172 59.31 41.95 35.78
C LEU A 1172 58.63 42.21 37.13
N SER A 1173 58.18 43.44 37.38
CA SER A 1173 57.42 43.77 38.60
C SER A 1173 56.10 43.00 38.69
N VAL A 1174 55.38 42.82 37.58
CA VAL A 1174 54.13 42.05 37.55
C VAL A 1174 54.41 40.59 37.91
N VAL A 1175 55.42 39.97 37.31
CA VAL A 1175 55.79 38.59 37.61
C VAL A 1175 56.22 38.48 39.07
N ARG A 1176 57.13 39.33 39.55
CA ARG A 1176 57.64 39.32 40.93
C ARG A 1176 56.54 39.45 42.00
N ASN A 1177 55.68 40.46 41.84
CA ASN A 1177 54.84 40.94 42.93
C ASN A 1177 53.40 40.46 42.83
N LYS A 1178 52.93 40.07 41.63
CA LYS A 1178 51.54 39.69 41.39
C LYS A 1178 51.34 38.21 41.07
N ILE A 1179 52.39 37.43 40.83
CA ILE A 1179 52.30 35.96 40.67
C ILE A 1179 52.64 35.30 42.00
N SER A 1180 51.66 34.61 42.58
CA SER A 1180 51.79 33.93 43.87
C SER A 1180 52.34 32.50 43.76
N ARG A 1181 52.07 31.81 42.64
CA ARG A 1181 52.55 30.46 42.34
C ARG A 1181 53.35 30.43 41.05
N TYR A 1182 54.62 30.14 41.19
CA TYR A 1182 55.51 30.01 40.04
C TYR A 1182 55.46 28.59 39.48
N ASN A 1183 54.81 28.46 38.33
CA ASN A 1183 54.99 27.32 37.45
C ASN A 1183 56.24 27.51 36.57
N GLN A 1184 56.60 26.49 35.79
CA GLN A 1184 57.77 26.55 34.91
C GLN A 1184 57.78 27.79 34.01
N SER A 1185 56.65 28.11 33.35
CA SER A 1185 56.54 29.27 32.45
C SER A 1185 56.75 30.59 33.17
N ALA A 1186 56.20 30.75 34.37
CA ALA A 1186 56.39 31.94 35.20
C ALA A 1186 57.84 32.13 35.63
N TRP A 1187 58.53 31.04 35.99
CA TRP A 1187 59.96 31.10 36.30
C TRP A 1187 60.82 31.41 35.07
N MET A 1188 60.51 30.81 33.91
CA MET A 1188 61.24 31.10 32.67
C MET A 1188 61.07 32.56 32.27
N LEU A 1189 59.84 33.08 32.30
CA LEU A 1189 59.56 34.47 31.97
C LEU A 1189 60.20 35.44 32.95
N ARG A 1190 60.17 35.16 34.27
CA ARG A 1190 60.86 35.99 35.27
C ARG A 1190 62.36 36.03 35.02
N CYS A 1191 62.94 34.86 34.72
CA CYS A 1191 64.36 34.75 34.45
C CYS A 1191 64.76 35.55 33.21
N GLU A 1192 64.00 35.42 32.12
CA GLU A 1192 64.20 36.18 30.89
C GLU A 1192 64.09 37.70 31.15
N LEU A 1193 63.03 38.13 31.83
CA LEU A 1193 62.80 39.53 32.16
C LEU A 1193 63.85 40.10 33.11
N ALA A 1194 64.33 39.32 34.08
CA ALA A 1194 65.39 39.72 34.99
C ALA A 1194 66.71 39.93 34.24
N GLN A 1195 67.06 39.05 33.30
CA GLN A 1195 68.22 39.25 32.42
C GLN A 1195 68.07 40.49 31.54
N LEU A 1196 66.88 40.71 30.96
CA LEU A 1196 66.59 41.90 30.14
C LEU A 1196 66.60 43.21 30.95
N CYS A 1197 66.38 43.14 32.26
CA CYS A 1197 66.50 44.28 33.19
C CYS A 1197 67.86 44.33 33.90
N GLU A 1198 68.82 43.48 33.52
CA GLU A 1198 70.15 43.35 34.15
C GLU A 1198 70.11 43.04 35.66
N ASP A 1199 69.02 42.44 36.15
CA ASP A 1199 68.88 41.96 37.53
C ASP A 1199 69.40 40.52 37.64
N TRP A 1200 70.73 40.40 37.66
CA TRP A 1200 71.44 39.12 37.58
C TRP A 1200 71.25 38.24 38.82
N ASP A 1201 71.02 38.84 40.00
CA ASP A 1201 70.68 38.12 41.23
C ASP A 1201 69.35 37.36 41.05
N ASP A 1202 68.30 38.05 40.61
CA ASP A 1202 66.99 37.43 40.42
C ASP A 1202 66.98 36.45 39.23
N ALA A 1203 67.71 36.76 38.16
CA ALA A 1203 67.88 35.84 37.03
C ALA A 1203 68.53 34.52 37.46
N TYR A 1204 69.59 34.57 38.28
CA TYR A 1204 70.28 33.40 38.82
C TYR A 1204 69.37 32.58 39.74
N ASP A 1205 68.65 33.24 40.66
CA ASP A 1205 67.75 32.57 41.60
C ASP A 1205 66.56 31.90 40.87
N CYS A 1206 66.01 32.53 39.82
CA CYS A 1206 64.98 31.93 38.98
C CYS A 1206 65.49 30.67 38.27
N TRP A 1207 66.70 30.74 37.69
CA TRP A 1207 67.33 29.61 36.99
C TRP A 1207 67.60 28.43 37.95
N LEU A 1208 68.03 28.72 39.17
CA LEU A 1208 68.24 27.72 40.22
C LEU A 1208 66.93 27.06 40.65
N ASN A 1209 65.85 27.82 40.79
CA ASN A 1209 64.53 27.28 41.13
C ASN A 1209 63.93 26.44 40.00
N LEU A 1210 64.14 26.81 38.73
CA LEU A 1210 63.79 25.98 37.57
C LEU A 1210 64.50 24.63 37.62
N LEU A 1211 65.81 24.62 37.89
CA LEU A 1211 66.60 23.39 37.97
C LEU A 1211 66.13 22.50 39.12
N ARG A 1212 65.77 23.09 40.27
CA ARG A 1212 65.32 22.35 41.46
C ARG A 1212 63.93 21.75 41.30
N HIS A 1213 62.98 22.50 40.76
CA HIS A 1213 61.58 22.10 40.74
C HIS A 1213 61.13 21.49 39.39
N TYR A 1214 61.84 21.77 38.30
CA TYR A 1214 61.53 21.29 36.95
C TYR A 1214 62.77 20.75 36.20
N PRO A 1215 63.58 19.86 36.80
CA PRO A 1215 64.87 19.43 36.25
C PRO A 1215 64.76 18.75 34.87
N GLN A 1216 63.64 18.09 34.59
CA GLN A 1216 63.44 17.31 33.36
C GLN A 1216 63.21 18.18 32.12
N ASN A 1217 62.94 19.47 32.31
CA ASN A 1217 62.58 20.39 31.24
C ASN A 1217 63.68 21.45 31.01
N MET A 1218 64.88 21.21 31.54
CA MET A 1218 66.02 22.12 31.43
C MET A 1218 66.81 21.83 30.16
N PRO A 1219 67.27 22.86 29.41
CA PRO A 1219 68.06 22.66 28.21
C PRO A 1219 69.42 22.01 28.55
N ASP A 1220 70.01 21.24 27.64
CA ASP A 1220 71.26 20.50 27.89
C ASP A 1220 72.42 21.42 28.35
N ASN A 1221 72.39 22.70 27.97
CA ASN A 1221 73.34 23.73 28.41
C ASN A 1221 72.98 24.43 29.74
N ALA A 1222 72.13 23.80 30.54
CA ALA A 1222 71.61 24.34 31.79
C ALA A 1222 72.69 24.73 32.79
N ALA A 1223 73.65 23.83 33.00
CA ALA A 1223 74.75 24.05 33.92
C ALA A 1223 75.64 25.23 33.48
N GLU A 1224 75.90 25.33 32.17
CA GLU A 1224 76.68 26.41 31.58
C GLU A 1224 75.96 27.76 31.70
N LYS A 1225 74.64 27.80 31.45
CA LYS A 1225 73.82 29.02 31.65
C LYS A 1225 73.81 29.47 33.12
N LEU A 1226 73.66 28.55 34.07
CA LEU A 1226 73.69 28.87 35.49
C LEU A 1226 75.08 29.39 35.92
N GLN A 1227 76.15 28.83 35.35
CA GLN A 1227 77.52 29.29 35.57
C GLN A 1227 77.78 30.69 34.98
N ASN A 1228 77.27 30.97 33.78
CA ASN A 1228 77.36 32.29 33.15
C ASN A 1228 76.58 33.36 33.92
N LEU A 1229 75.36 33.05 34.38
CA LEU A 1229 74.58 33.95 35.24
C LEU A 1229 75.26 34.19 36.58
N ARG A 1230 75.93 33.18 37.14
CA ARG A 1230 76.74 33.34 38.36
C ARG A 1230 77.91 34.31 38.16
N LEU A 1231 78.61 34.21 37.03
CA LEU A 1231 79.69 35.15 36.69
C LEU A 1231 79.14 36.58 36.53
N LEU A 1232 78.06 36.77 35.78
CA LEU A 1232 77.42 38.08 35.59
C LEU A 1232 76.93 38.69 36.91
N ARG A 1233 76.39 37.86 37.81
CA ARG A 1233 76.05 38.24 39.18
C ARG A 1233 77.26 38.76 39.95
N GLU A 1234 78.39 38.03 39.93
CA GLU A 1234 79.64 38.41 40.59
C GLU A 1234 80.26 39.70 40.02
N PHE A 1235 80.04 40.01 38.73
CA PHE A 1235 80.46 41.27 38.11
C PHE A 1235 79.57 42.47 38.47
N SER A 1236 78.26 42.27 38.65
CA SER A 1236 77.32 43.37 38.98
C SER A 1236 77.54 43.98 40.37
N VAL A 1237 77.96 43.16 41.35
CA VAL A 1237 78.27 43.58 42.74
C VAL A 1237 79.51 44.49 42.80
N LYS A 1238 80.29 44.61 41.72
CA LYS A 1238 81.50 45.46 41.65
C LYS A 1238 81.29 46.81 40.94
N SER A 1239 80.04 47.25 40.74
CA SER A 1239 79.75 48.52 40.03
C SER A 1239 79.12 49.63 40.89
N ASP A 1240 78.93 49.41 42.19
CA ASP A 1240 78.65 50.47 43.18
C ASP A 1240 79.64 50.38 44.36
N ALA A 1241 80.95 50.52 44.04
CA ALA A 1241 82.03 51.04 44.90
C ALA A 1241 83.39 50.93 44.16
#